data_AF-A0A364LJ19-F1
#
_entry.id   AF-A0A364LJ19-F1
#
_cell.length_a   1.000
_cell.length_b   1.000
_cell.length_c   1.000
_cell.angle_alpha   90.00
_cell.angle_beta   90.00
_cell.angle_gamma   90.00
#
_symmetry.space_group_name_H-M   'P 1'
#
loop_
_entity.id
_entity.type
_entity.pdbx_description
1 polymer ?
#
loop_
_entity_poly.entity_id
_entity_poly.type
_entity_poly.pdbx_seq_one_letter_code
_entity_poly.pdbx_strand_id
1 'polypeptide(L)'
;MPHKNTLYNFIAHYIDGQKKLVNVRKLKPLTTLDKKDYYLIDLEMPRPMTFDLDDKKLELIEHHISVYATESNGIPSLSQYHYTVKLKAVKPEEAKREPDPLSDHYILHIYFNEKDELTKLPSLNFVSKGRQKTVSLDHDLIGKFLALSEEMIRPTLMQLRALKKECIEQLQQQYQIEEARASELSTDLKKNAAEHKQVIQRMIAIRLQLDPLFKHDTNAAVAEMLGAIRFKSPIAQEKPPLPPTKTVEEKKSVPVSHSRHKNKQPKKSSKKEKIRPSEKEFESGLQRLAREFAKLQSENSSKLAIDLCNMFAKTSELSIVAIDARPSQTGLSELNLLRLQIQTTGEKLLKQLVKDKNFALASTLYPFHSSLEQRLINEALSCGDDLFLDFLIQCSEHDLNYQPLRIREQFYHSPIHYCLQTCRGSIDMSGCFSTLLKHNASLLVPDEQGIPLACIILSDPNHPFQKPLTASRKLTKDFYFKLVSHLESYLSNHDLDEANAERLAIEIDVYRNRAQSAVLAQELNDMSELSNVSNMVELAVHIGNEQVHKLERAPEIIEAIDNFNRVALEFKRRQVRSSCLRTRSIKEMISDLFSHTPENIKTMSYEEILKWRLTLFESAQGLFQEMGEYVSILPAGSRRKVVKAHRGIMDKCDEVIRVAQCTPAESSAANIFSFFASGLCSALEAQKEKEDQVEKGAISQNLYAFHSNSLSSSDGEDSPSPSGREIVKR
;
A
#
# COMPACT_ATOMS: atom_id res chain seq x y z
N MET A 1 -0.50 11.44 14.92
CA MET A 1 -0.13 12.83 14.57
C MET A 1 0.30 12.86 13.12
N PRO A 2 0.33 14.01 12.43
CA PRO A 2 1.14 14.13 11.21
C PRO A 2 2.62 13.95 11.55
N HIS A 3 3.36 13.33 10.64
CA HIS A 3 4.79 13.03 10.73
C HIS A 3 5.54 13.73 9.59
N LYS A 4 6.85 13.89 9.78
CA LYS A 4 7.83 14.44 8.83
C LYS A 4 7.94 13.53 7.60
N ASN A 5 7.58 14.03 6.41
CA ASN A 5 7.69 13.26 5.18
C ASN A 5 9.15 13.26 4.67
N THR A 6 9.82 12.09 4.72
CA THR A 6 11.25 12.02 4.34
C THR A 6 11.49 12.17 2.84
N LEU A 7 10.51 11.87 1.99
CA LEU A 7 10.60 12.07 0.54
C LEU A 7 10.51 13.56 0.20
N TYR A 8 9.59 14.31 0.81
CA TYR A 8 9.49 15.76 0.65
C TYR A 8 10.80 16.45 1.05
N ASN A 9 11.33 16.12 2.24
CA ASN A 9 12.54 16.75 2.76
C ASN A 9 13.78 16.37 1.94
N PHE A 10 13.87 15.13 1.42
CA PHE A 10 14.93 14.77 0.48
C PHE A 10 14.88 15.60 -0.81
N ILE A 11 13.69 15.78 -1.40
CA ILE A 11 13.50 16.62 -2.59
C ILE A 11 13.94 18.06 -2.29
N ALA A 12 13.45 18.64 -1.18
CA ALA A 12 13.72 20.02 -0.77
C ALA A 12 15.20 20.33 -0.54
N HIS A 13 15.97 19.39 0.02
CA HIS A 13 17.37 19.61 0.40
C HIS A 13 18.41 19.14 -0.63
N TYR A 14 18.07 18.19 -1.51
CA TYR A 14 19.08 17.49 -2.34
C TYR A 14 18.72 17.32 -3.83
N ILE A 15 17.50 17.66 -4.25
CA ILE A 15 17.04 17.52 -5.64
C ILE A 15 16.67 18.87 -6.24
N ASP A 16 15.95 19.71 -5.48
CA ASP A 16 15.52 21.02 -5.94
C ASP A 16 16.73 21.88 -6.36
N GLY A 17 16.61 22.52 -7.54
CA GLY A 17 17.69 23.25 -8.19
C GLY A 17 18.93 22.47 -8.64
N GLN A 18 19.10 21.16 -8.35
CA GLN A 18 20.38 20.46 -8.56
C GLN A 18 20.40 19.18 -9.40
N LYS A 19 19.27 18.49 -9.64
CA LYS A 19 19.28 17.26 -10.47
C LYS A 19 18.12 17.23 -11.48
N LYS A 20 18.37 16.69 -12.68
CA LYS A 20 17.31 16.27 -13.61
C LYS A 20 16.76 14.93 -13.16
N LEU A 21 15.44 14.85 -12.97
CA LEU A 21 14.73 13.60 -12.73
C LEU A 21 14.26 12.98 -14.06
N VAL A 22 14.24 11.66 -14.13
CA VAL A 22 13.74 10.88 -15.27
C VAL A 22 12.23 11.04 -15.40
N ASN A 23 11.73 11.24 -16.62
CA ASN A 23 10.31 11.46 -16.95
C ASN A 23 9.66 12.66 -16.22
N VAL A 24 10.44 13.65 -15.79
CA VAL A 24 9.95 14.86 -15.11
C VAL A 24 10.11 16.09 -15.98
N ARG A 25 8.97 16.65 -16.39
CA ARG A 25 8.90 17.87 -17.20
C ARG A 25 9.28 19.11 -16.38
N LYS A 26 8.81 19.19 -15.13
CA LYS A 26 9.11 20.26 -14.16
C LYS A 26 8.93 19.78 -12.72
N LEU A 27 9.83 20.20 -11.83
CA LEU A 27 9.63 20.16 -10.38
C LEU A 27 9.22 21.55 -9.89
N LYS A 28 8.23 21.66 -8.99
CA LYS A 28 7.82 22.94 -8.38
C LYS A 28 7.50 22.78 -6.88
N PRO A 29 8.04 23.60 -5.98
CA PRO A 29 7.45 23.79 -4.66
C PRO A 29 6.15 24.60 -4.80
N LEU A 30 5.09 24.18 -4.10
CA LEU A 30 3.77 24.81 -4.09
C LEU A 30 3.15 24.75 -2.69
N THR A 31 2.18 25.64 -2.43
CA THR A 31 1.43 25.69 -1.17
C THR A 31 -0.07 25.56 -1.46
N THR A 32 -0.76 24.72 -0.70
CA THR A 32 -2.23 24.56 -0.79
C THR A 32 -2.97 25.73 -0.15
N LEU A 33 -4.29 25.85 -0.42
CA LEU A 33 -5.16 26.85 0.24
C LEU A 33 -5.13 26.74 1.77
N ASP A 34 -4.95 25.52 2.30
CA ASP A 34 -4.79 25.22 3.73
C ASP A 34 -3.42 25.63 4.31
N LYS A 35 -2.55 26.28 3.53
CA LYS A 35 -1.15 26.60 3.87
C LYS A 35 -0.29 25.36 4.17
N LYS A 36 -0.55 24.24 3.48
CA LYS A 36 0.31 23.04 3.51
C LYS A 36 1.20 23.03 2.28
N ASP A 37 2.50 22.95 2.49
CA ASP A 37 3.50 22.92 1.41
C ASP A 37 3.66 21.51 0.83
N TYR A 38 3.95 21.45 -0.48
CA TYR A 38 4.14 20.23 -1.24
C TYR A 38 5.04 20.46 -2.45
N TYR A 39 5.73 19.42 -2.88
CA TYR A 39 6.35 19.39 -4.21
C TYR A 39 5.37 18.78 -5.21
N LEU A 40 5.19 19.46 -6.33
CA LEU A 40 4.49 18.96 -7.51
C LEU A 40 5.51 18.64 -8.60
N ILE A 41 5.46 17.42 -9.09
CA ILE A 41 6.35 16.84 -10.08
C ILE A 41 5.53 16.63 -11.36
N ASP A 42 5.56 17.61 -12.29
CA ASP A 42 4.96 17.47 -13.63
C ASP A 42 5.66 16.31 -14.33
N LEU A 43 4.93 15.25 -14.69
CA LEU A 43 5.52 14.14 -15.44
C LEU A 43 5.50 14.42 -16.95
N GLU A 44 6.34 13.69 -17.69
CA GLU A 44 6.34 13.63 -19.14
C GLU A 44 5.37 12.54 -19.62
N MET A 45 4.49 12.91 -20.56
CA MET A 45 3.53 12.00 -21.16
C MET A 45 4.15 11.39 -22.43
N PRO A 46 4.46 10.08 -22.46
CA PRO A 46 5.19 9.47 -23.58
C PRO A 46 4.33 9.23 -24.83
N ARG A 47 3.02 9.05 -24.64
CA ARG A 47 2.01 8.80 -25.69
C ARG A 47 0.65 9.35 -25.25
N PRO A 48 -0.24 9.72 -26.19
CA PRO A 48 -1.66 9.94 -25.87
C PRO A 48 -2.26 8.68 -25.24
N MET A 49 -3.10 8.84 -24.22
CA MET A 49 -3.76 7.73 -23.53
C MET A 49 -5.24 8.03 -23.36
N THR A 50 -6.08 7.01 -23.57
CA THR A 50 -7.53 7.13 -23.48
C THR A 50 -8.15 5.99 -22.68
N PHE A 51 -9.17 6.30 -21.89
CA PHE A 51 -9.91 5.38 -21.03
C PHE A 51 -11.39 5.55 -21.30
N ASP A 52 -12.14 4.45 -21.42
CA ASP A 52 -13.58 4.51 -21.65
C ASP A 52 -14.32 4.51 -20.29
N LEU A 53 -15.31 5.40 -20.13
CA LEU A 53 -16.13 5.57 -18.94
C LEU A 53 -17.59 5.77 -19.38
N ASP A 54 -18.45 4.81 -19.08
CA ASP A 54 -19.84 4.76 -19.54
C ASP A 54 -19.94 4.99 -21.07
N ASP A 55 -20.57 6.09 -21.50
CA ASP A 55 -20.76 6.55 -22.88
C ASP A 55 -19.63 7.47 -23.40
N LYS A 56 -18.53 7.64 -22.65
CA LYS A 56 -17.52 8.69 -22.89
C LYS A 56 -16.10 8.12 -22.97
N LYS A 57 -15.36 8.55 -23.98
CA LYS A 57 -13.90 8.36 -24.05
C LYS A 57 -13.19 9.51 -23.35
N LEU A 58 -12.37 9.20 -22.35
CA LEU A 58 -11.59 10.16 -21.55
C LEU A 58 -10.13 10.16 -22.02
N GLU A 59 -9.60 11.31 -22.43
CA GLU A 59 -8.20 11.48 -22.86
C GLU A 59 -7.36 12.15 -21.77
N LEU A 60 -6.17 11.61 -21.53
CA LEU A 60 -5.19 12.13 -20.57
C LEU A 60 -4.61 13.48 -21.07
N ILE A 61 -4.70 14.52 -20.23
CA ILE A 61 -4.18 15.87 -20.52
C ILE A 61 -2.90 16.18 -19.73
N GLU A 62 -2.90 15.79 -18.46
CA GLU A 62 -1.89 16.15 -17.47
C GLU A 62 -1.80 15.04 -16.42
N HIS A 63 -0.60 14.78 -15.93
CA HIS A 63 -0.36 13.90 -14.79
C HIS A 63 0.85 14.36 -14.00
N HIS A 64 0.79 14.23 -12.68
CA HIS A 64 1.85 14.69 -11.79
C HIS A 64 1.89 13.86 -10.49
N ILE A 65 3.06 13.81 -9.85
CA ILE A 65 3.20 13.30 -8.48
C ILE A 65 3.17 14.50 -7.53
N SER A 66 2.40 14.42 -6.45
CA SER A 66 2.34 15.44 -5.40
C SER A 66 2.77 14.85 -4.04
N VAL A 67 3.81 15.45 -3.45
CA VAL A 67 4.48 15.00 -2.22
C VAL A 67 4.33 16.08 -1.15
N TYR A 68 3.57 15.83 -0.08
CA TYR A 68 3.30 16.82 0.99
C TYR A 68 4.42 16.89 2.04
N ALA A 69 4.65 18.06 2.64
CA ALA A 69 5.63 18.23 3.73
C ALA A 69 5.37 17.34 4.97
N THR A 70 4.13 16.88 5.16
CA THR A 70 3.74 15.96 6.24
C THR A 70 2.89 14.80 5.72
N GLU A 71 3.02 13.65 6.38
CA GLU A 71 2.28 12.41 6.12
C GLU A 71 1.57 11.91 7.40
N SER A 72 0.55 11.06 7.31
CA SER A 72 -0.16 10.49 8.47
C SER A 72 -0.81 9.16 8.12
N ASN A 73 -0.32 8.07 8.73
CA ASN A 73 -0.88 6.71 8.56
C ASN A 73 -2.36 6.61 8.97
N GLY A 74 -2.85 7.52 9.81
CA GLY A 74 -4.27 7.58 10.21
C GLY A 74 -5.18 8.41 9.29
N ILE A 75 -4.64 9.04 8.24
CA ILE A 75 -5.40 9.86 7.28
C ILE A 75 -4.99 9.47 5.86
N PRO A 76 -5.72 8.57 5.17
CA PRO A 76 -5.32 8.05 3.85
C PRO A 76 -5.01 9.09 2.77
N SER A 77 -5.63 10.27 2.82
CA SER A 77 -5.37 11.39 1.89
C SER A 77 -4.11 12.20 2.22
N LEU A 78 -3.50 11.99 3.38
CA LEU A 78 -2.21 12.56 3.79
C LEU A 78 -1.14 11.45 3.74
N SER A 79 -1.09 10.73 2.63
CA SER A 79 -0.09 9.70 2.34
C SER A 79 1.28 10.31 2.03
N GLN A 80 2.33 9.50 1.87
CA GLN A 80 3.68 10.02 1.58
C GLN A 80 3.70 10.76 0.24
N TYR A 81 3.05 10.21 -0.77
CA TYR A 81 2.80 10.90 -2.03
C TYR A 81 1.45 10.45 -2.61
N HIS A 82 0.98 11.19 -3.61
CA HIS A 82 -0.15 10.77 -4.42
C HIS A 82 0.08 11.11 -5.89
N TYR A 83 -0.44 10.27 -6.77
CA TYR A 83 -0.49 10.48 -8.20
C TYR A 83 -1.81 11.13 -8.57
N THR A 84 -1.75 12.19 -9.38
CA THR A 84 -2.91 12.92 -9.87
C THR A 84 -2.91 12.93 -11.39
N VAL A 85 -4.09 12.73 -11.98
CA VAL A 85 -4.33 12.64 -13.42
C VAL A 85 -5.52 13.52 -13.79
N LYS A 86 -5.37 14.34 -14.84
CA LYS A 86 -6.42 15.19 -15.40
C LYS A 86 -6.83 14.66 -16.77
N LEU A 87 -8.14 14.42 -16.94
CA LEU A 87 -8.73 13.83 -18.15
C LEU A 87 -9.80 14.77 -18.74
N LYS A 88 -9.91 14.85 -20.06
CA LYS A 88 -11.04 15.50 -20.77
C LYS A 88 -11.93 14.43 -21.39
N ALA A 89 -13.25 14.66 -21.43
CA ALA A 89 -14.11 13.87 -22.30
C ALA A 89 -13.88 14.28 -23.76
N VAL A 90 -13.51 13.33 -24.61
CA VAL A 90 -13.42 13.53 -26.05
C VAL A 90 -14.78 13.22 -26.66
N LYS A 91 -15.48 14.24 -27.17
CA LYS A 91 -16.54 13.98 -28.14
C LYS A 91 -15.89 13.50 -29.44
N PRO A 92 -16.38 12.43 -30.10
CA PRO A 92 -15.79 11.91 -31.35
C PRO A 92 -15.57 12.97 -32.44
N GLU A 93 -16.37 14.03 -32.46
CA GLU A 93 -16.32 15.10 -33.47
C GLU A 93 -15.42 16.31 -33.09
N GLU A 94 -14.99 16.45 -31.83
CA GLU A 94 -14.37 17.69 -31.32
C GLU A 94 -12.84 17.61 -31.11
N ALA A 95 -12.19 16.50 -31.45
CA ALA A 95 -10.79 16.20 -31.17
C ALA A 95 -9.72 17.10 -31.88
N LYS A 96 -10.10 18.29 -32.37
CA LYS A 96 -9.24 19.25 -33.10
C LYS A 96 -9.30 20.69 -32.55
N ARG A 97 -9.79 20.90 -31.33
CA ARG A 97 -9.77 22.21 -30.66
C ARG A 97 -8.88 22.17 -29.41
N GLU A 98 -8.17 23.26 -29.15
CA GLU A 98 -7.42 23.42 -27.90
C GLU A 98 -8.38 23.46 -26.69
N PRO A 99 -8.02 22.84 -25.56
CA PRO A 99 -8.89 22.79 -24.39
C PRO A 99 -8.92 24.13 -23.66
N ASP A 100 -10.12 24.72 -23.53
CA ASP A 100 -10.37 25.87 -22.64
C ASP A 100 -9.94 25.52 -21.19
N PRO A 101 -9.13 26.33 -20.51
CA PRO A 101 -8.76 26.08 -19.11
C PRO A 101 -9.95 26.05 -18.13
N LEU A 102 -11.12 26.58 -18.52
CA LEU A 102 -12.39 26.50 -17.77
C LEU A 102 -13.27 25.30 -18.14
N SER A 103 -12.84 24.44 -19.07
CA SER A 103 -13.60 23.28 -19.55
C SER A 103 -13.88 22.22 -18.46
N ASP A 104 -14.99 21.51 -18.65
CA ASP A 104 -15.38 20.36 -17.85
C ASP A 104 -14.36 19.22 -17.99
N HIS A 105 -13.79 18.77 -16.88
CA HIS A 105 -12.72 17.76 -16.84
C HIS A 105 -12.87 16.84 -15.64
N TYR A 106 -12.15 15.72 -15.65
CA TYR A 106 -12.11 14.77 -14.55
C TYR A 106 -10.73 14.81 -13.89
N ILE A 107 -10.69 14.71 -12.56
CA ILE A 107 -9.46 14.60 -11.77
C ILE A 107 -9.48 13.26 -11.03
N LEU A 108 -8.51 12.41 -11.35
CA LEU A 108 -8.22 11.16 -10.67
C LEU A 108 -7.12 11.41 -9.63
N HIS A 109 -7.27 10.83 -8.44
CA HIS A 109 -6.21 10.79 -7.42
C HIS A 109 -6.01 9.37 -6.88
N ILE A 110 -4.76 8.94 -6.75
CA ILE A 110 -4.32 7.63 -6.24
C ILE A 110 -3.22 7.86 -5.20
N TYR A 111 -3.35 7.28 -4.00
CA TYR A 111 -2.58 7.68 -2.81
C TYR A 111 -1.75 6.52 -2.27
N PHE A 112 -0.48 6.79 -1.97
CA PHE A 112 0.53 5.77 -1.69
C PHE A 112 1.33 6.07 -0.42
N ASN A 113 1.56 5.03 0.40
CA ASN A 113 2.46 5.12 1.54
C ASN A 113 3.93 4.99 1.11
N GLU A 114 4.85 4.97 2.08
CA GLU A 114 6.30 4.85 1.82
C GLU A 114 6.72 3.52 1.16
N LYS A 115 5.87 2.49 1.21
CA LYS A 115 6.09 1.17 0.61
C LYS A 115 5.34 0.98 -0.72
N ASP A 116 4.84 2.07 -1.30
CA ASP A 116 4.00 2.08 -2.52
C ASP A 116 2.66 1.31 -2.36
N GLU A 117 2.24 1.04 -1.12
CA GLU A 117 0.94 0.45 -0.84
C GLU A 117 -0.15 1.53 -0.92
N LEU A 118 -1.28 1.18 -1.52
CA LEU A 118 -2.43 2.07 -1.65
C LEU A 118 -3.04 2.36 -0.27
N THR A 119 -3.10 3.64 0.12
CA THR A 119 -3.74 4.04 1.39
C THR A 119 -5.26 4.05 1.30
N LYS A 120 -5.81 4.22 0.09
CA LYS A 120 -7.23 4.09 -0.25
C LYS A 120 -7.40 3.77 -1.73
N LEU A 121 -8.61 3.34 -2.12
CA LEU A 121 -9.00 3.15 -3.52
C LEU A 121 -8.86 4.45 -4.34
N PRO A 122 -8.61 4.36 -5.66
CA PRO A 122 -8.64 5.49 -6.58
C PRO A 122 -9.93 6.29 -6.48
N SER A 123 -9.84 7.62 -6.54
CA SER A 123 -11.01 8.51 -6.54
C SER A 123 -11.00 9.43 -7.75
N LEU A 124 -11.98 9.24 -8.65
CA LEU A 124 -12.24 10.11 -9.80
C LEU A 124 -13.33 11.14 -9.44
N ASN A 125 -13.07 12.41 -9.73
CA ASN A 125 -14.03 13.50 -9.53
C ASN A 125 -14.22 14.26 -10.84
N PHE A 126 -15.46 14.41 -11.28
CA PHE A 126 -15.83 15.32 -12.37
C PHE A 126 -15.85 16.75 -11.83
N VAL A 127 -15.26 17.69 -12.57
CA VAL A 127 -15.08 19.10 -12.21
C VAL A 127 -15.71 19.96 -13.29
N SER A 128 -16.74 20.71 -12.91
CA SER A 128 -17.44 21.65 -13.79
C SER A 128 -17.73 22.95 -13.05
N LYS A 129 -17.32 24.08 -13.64
CA LYS A 129 -17.57 25.44 -13.12
C LYS A 129 -17.23 25.60 -11.62
N GLY A 130 -16.10 25.02 -11.20
CA GLY A 130 -15.61 25.04 -9.82
C GLY A 130 -16.31 24.08 -8.85
N ARG A 131 -17.34 23.32 -9.28
CA ARG A 131 -17.97 22.26 -8.48
C ARG A 131 -17.32 20.92 -8.79
N GLN A 132 -17.11 20.10 -7.76
CA GLN A 132 -16.63 18.72 -7.89
C GLN A 132 -17.74 17.73 -7.55
N LYS A 133 -17.83 16.64 -8.31
CA LYS A 133 -18.72 15.50 -8.06
C LYS A 133 -17.93 14.20 -8.23
N THR A 134 -17.88 13.37 -7.20
CA THR A 134 -17.26 12.03 -7.31
C THR A 134 -18.01 11.16 -8.31
N VAL A 135 -17.24 10.45 -9.13
CA VAL A 135 -17.70 9.54 -10.18
C VAL A 135 -17.48 8.11 -9.67
N SER A 136 -18.45 7.22 -9.89
CA SER A 136 -18.27 5.80 -9.58
C SER A 136 -17.32 5.18 -10.60
N LEU A 137 -16.42 4.32 -10.13
CA LEU A 137 -15.55 3.51 -10.98
C LEU A 137 -15.94 2.04 -10.83
N ASP A 138 -15.94 1.28 -11.92
CA ASP A 138 -15.91 -0.17 -11.87
C ASP A 138 -14.48 -0.69 -11.58
N HIS A 139 -14.31 -2.01 -11.51
CA HIS A 139 -13.04 -2.62 -11.15
C HIS A 139 -12.02 -2.71 -12.30
N ASP A 140 -12.46 -2.71 -13.56
CA ASP A 140 -11.56 -2.72 -14.72
C ASP A 140 -10.92 -1.34 -14.88
N LEU A 141 -11.71 -0.27 -14.81
CA LEU A 141 -11.21 1.11 -14.86
C LEU A 141 -10.36 1.46 -13.63
N ILE A 142 -10.66 0.90 -12.45
CA ILE A 142 -9.74 0.94 -11.28
C ILE A 142 -8.41 0.26 -11.60
N GLY A 143 -8.43 -0.94 -12.21
CA GLY A 143 -7.24 -1.65 -12.65
C GLY A 143 -6.37 -0.83 -13.60
N LYS A 144 -6.99 -0.27 -14.64
CA LYS A 144 -6.34 0.54 -15.68
C LYS A 144 -5.71 1.80 -15.12
N PHE A 145 -6.41 2.50 -14.22
CA PHE A 145 -5.88 3.65 -13.51
C PHE A 145 -4.74 3.31 -12.54
N LEU A 146 -4.77 2.14 -11.91
CA LEU A 146 -3.68 1.68 -11.05
C LEU A 146 -2.45 1.26 -11.85
N ALA A 147 -2.61 0.50 -12.93
CA ALA A 147 -1.51 0.13 -13.83
C ALA A 147 -0.85 1.37 -14.46
N LEU A 148 -1.66 2.33 -14.95
CA LEU A 148 -1.20 3.65 -15.39
C LEU A 148 -0.34 4.34 -14.32
N SER A 149 -0.79 4.33 -13.07
CA SER A 149 -0.03 4.97 -11.98
C SER A 149 1.32 4.27 -11.76
N GLU A 150 1.35 2.94 -11.78
CA GLU A 150 2.58 2.14 -11.64
C GLU A 150 3.54 2.31 -12.83
N GLU A 151 3.03 2.41 -14.06
CA GLU A 151 3.82 2.68 -15.29
C GLU A 151 4.49 4.06 -15.18
N MET A 152 3.73 5.09 -14.81
CA MET A 152 4.16 6.49 -14.89
C MET A 152 5.02 6.97 -13.72
N ILE A 153 4.72 6.56 -12.47
CA ILE A 153 5.47 7.05 -11.29
C ILE A 153 6.80 6.33 -11.08
N ARG A 154 6.90 5.07 -11.51
CA ARG A 154 7.98 4.14 -11.17
C ARG A 154 9.36 4.68 -11.53
N PRO A 155 9.67 5.15 -12.76
CA PRO A 155 11.02 5.65 -13.09
C PRO A 155 11.47 6.81 -12.20
N THR A 156 10.55 7.74 -11.91
CA THR A 156 10.81 8.92 -11.07
C THR A 156 11.06 8.54 -9.61
N LEU A 157 10.23 7.67 -9.04
CA LEU A 157 10.36 7.23 -7.64
C LEU A 157 11.54 6.28 -7.42
N MET A 158 11.82 5.38 -8.36
CA MET A 158 13.05 4.56 -8.38
C MET A 158 14.29 5.45 -8.25
N GLN A 159 14.40 6.47 -9.11
CA GLN A 159 15.54 7.39 -9.09
C GLN A 159 15.61 8.19 -7.79
N LEU A 160 14.48 8.74 -7.30
CA LEU A 160 14.44 9.50 -6.05
C LEU A 160 14.86 8.65 -4.84
N ARG A 161 14.42 7.39 -4.76
CA ARG A 161 14.80 6.48 -3.66
C ARG A 161 16.25 6.03 -3.74
N ALA A 162 16.74 5.70 -4.93
CA ALA A 162 18.15 5.38 -5.15
C ALA A 162 19.05 6.56 -4.72
N LEU A 163 18.74 7.78 -5.15
CA LEU A 163 19.48 8.98 -4.78
C LEU A 163 19.34 9.33 -3.28
N LYS A 164 18.19 9.07 -2.64
CA LYS A 164 18.01 9.23 -1.18
C LYS A 164 18.93 8.27 -0.44
N LYS A 165 18.94 7.00 -0.84
CA LYS A 165 19.76 5.96 -0.22
C LYS A 165 21.26 6.23 -0.39
N GLU A 166 21.71 6.54 -1.61
CA GLU A 166 23.09 6.92 -1.89
C GLU A 166 23.55 8.09 -1.00
N CYS A 167 22.70 9.11 -0.84
CA CYS A 167 22.96 10.25 0.03
C CYS A 167 23.08 9.84 1.52
N ILE A 168 22.19 8.97 2.01
CA ILE A 168 22.26 8.43 3.39
C ILE A 168 23.57 7.66 3.60
N GLU A 169 23.93 6.75 2.68
CA GLU A 169 25.13 5.92 2.78
C GLU A 169 26.41 6.78 2.76
N GLN A 170 26.49 7.76 1.85
CA GLN A 170 27.61 8.72 1.78
C GLN A 170 27.74 9.55 3.06
N LEU A 171 26.63 10.10 3.58
CA LEU A 171 26.65 10.89 4.81
C LEU A 171 26.98 10.05 6.05
N GLN A 172 26.49 8.80 6.13
CA GLN A 172 26.84 7.87 7.21
C GLN A 172 28.33 7.50 7.18
N GLN A 173 28.89 7.22 5.99
CA GLN A 173 30.31 6.92 5.84
C GLN A 173 31.18 8.14 6.20
N GLN A 174 30.81 9.34 5.75
CA GLN A 174 31.49 10.59 6.12
C GLN A 174 31.45 10.83 7.64
N TYR A 175 30.30 10.59 8.28
CA TYR A 175 30.18 10.69 9.74
C TYR A 175 31.11 9.70 10.46
N GLN A 176 31.18 8.44 10.03
CA GLN A 176 32.06 7.42 10.62
C GLN A 176 33.56 7.79 10.48
N ILE A 177 33.96 8.35 9.34
CA ILE A 177 35.34 8.80 9.10
C ILE A 177 35.71 9.96 10.03
N GLU A 178 34.83 10.96 10.18
CA GLU A 178 35.07 12.09 11.09
C GLU A 178 34.96 11.66 12.58
N GLU A 179 34.12 10.69 12.92
CA GLU A 179 34.01 10.13 14.29
C GLU A 179 35.28 9.36 14.70
N ALA A 180 35.84 8.56 13.80
CA ALA A 180 37.13 7.91 14.00
C ALA A 180 38.25 8.95 14.19
N ARG A 181 38.31 9.98 13.33
CA ARG A 181 39.27 11.08 13.43
C ARG A 181 39.09 11.91 14.71
N ALA A 182 37.86 12.10 15.19
CA ALA A 182 37.59 12.75 16.46
C ALA A 182 38.19 11.95 17.62
N SER A 183 37.96 10.63 17.62
CA SER A 183 38.52 9.71 18.61
C SER A 183 40.05 9.76 18.63
N GLU A 184 40.71 9.68 17.47
CA GLU A 184 42.18 9.80 17.37
C GLU A 184 42.70 11.13 17.91
N LEU A 185 42.15 12.26 17.46
CA LEU A 185 42.57 13.59 17.89
C LEU A 185 42.30 13.84 19.38
N SER A 186 41.32 13.16 19.97
CA SER A 186 40.98 13.30 21.39
C SER A 186 42.05 12.78 22.35
N THR A 187 42.96 11.91 21.87
CA THR A 187 44.04 11.32 22.68
C THR A 187 45.05 12.37 23.19
N ASP A 188 45.27 13.45 22.46
CA ASP A 188 45.98 14.65 22.91
C ASP A 188 45.25 15.94 22.51
N LEU A 189 44.14 16.21 23.20
CA LEU A 189 43.41 17.47 23.07
C LEU A 189 44.25 18.73 23.35
N LYS A 190 45.41 18.66 24.04
CA LYS A 190 46.24 19.86 24.28
C LYS A 190 46.95 20.31 23.00
N LYS A 191 47.38 19.35 22.18
CA LYS A 191 47.98 19.59 20.87
C LYS A 191 46.93 19.77 19.78
N ASN A 192 45.85 19.00 19.83
CA ASN A 192 44.93 18.81 18.70
C ASN A 192 43.61 19.62 18.77
N ALA A 193 43.42 20.46 19.82
CA ALA A 193 42.15 21.14 20.11
C ALA A 193 41.48 21.84 18.91
N ALA A 194 42.26 22.53 18.08
CA ALA A 194 41.72 23.30 16.95
C ALA A 194 41.21 22.39 15.80
N GLU A 195 41.93 21.31 15.51
CA GLU A 195 41.53 20.34 14.48
C GLU A 195 40.34 19.50 14.96
N HIS A 196 40.39 19.01 16.21
CA HIS A 196 39.27 18.29 16.83
C HIS A 196 37.99 19.14 16.85
N LYS A 197 38.10 20.46 17.04
CA LYS A 197 36.94 21.38 16.93
C LYS A 197 36.36 21.37 15.51
N GLN A 198 37.19 21.45 14.48
CA GLN A 198 36.72 21.42 13.08
C GLN A 198 36.08 20.08 12.71
N VAL A 199 36.65 18.96 13.18
CA VAL A 199 36.06 17.61 13.03
C VAL A 199 34.66 17.56 13.64
N ILE A 200 34.50 17.97 14.90
CA ILE A 200 33.19 18.01 15.57
C ILE A 200 32.21 18.94 14.82
N GLN A 201 32.67 20.07 14.27
CA GLN A 201 31.81 20.94 13.45
C GLN A 201 31.37 20.27 12.13
N ARG A 202 32.20 19.43 11.51
CA ARG A 202 31.79 18.62 10.35
C ARG A 202 30.81 17.51 10.75
N MET A 203 31.04 16.82 11.87
CA MET A 203 30.10 15.82 12.42
C MET A 203 28.72 16.42 12.70
N ILE A 204 28.64 17.65 13.25
CA ILE A 204 27.39 18.40 13.45
C ILE A 204 26.70 18.65 12.10
N ALA A 205 27.43 19.17 11.11
CA ALA A 205 26.88 19.47 9.79
C ALA A 205 26.32 18.20 9.10
N ILE A 206 27.07 17.10 9.14
CA ILE A 206 26.66 15.80 8.57
C ILE A 206 25.41 15.25 9.30
N ARG A 207 25.30 15.41 10.62
CA ARG A 207 24.09 15.01 11.37
C ARG A 207 22.88 15.88 11.02
N LEU A 208 23.04 17.19 10.88
CA LEU A 208 21.96 18.07 10.41
C LEU A 208 21.56 17.79 8.94
N GLN A 209 22.47 17.27 8.12
CA GLN A 209 22.20 16.80 6.76
C GLN A 209 21.47 15.45 6.73
N LEU A 210 21.80 14.53 7.64
CA LEU A 210 21.09 13.25 7.80
C LEU A 210 19.66 13.43 8.35
N ASP A 211 19.45 14.38 9.26
CA ASP A 211 18.16 14.58 9.95
C ASP A 211 16.91 14.68 9.05
N PRO A 212 16.87 15.47 7.95
CA PRO A 212 15.72 15.51 7.03
C PRO A 212 15.37 14.17 6.36
N LEU A 213 16.29 13.20 6.34
CA LEU A 213 16.16 11.94 5.62
C LEU A 213 15.47 10.83 6.45
N PHE A 214 15.30 11.04 7.76
CA PHE A 214 14.68 10.10 8.70
C PHE A 214 13.43 10.70 9.35
N LYS A 215 12.51 9.84 9.80
CA LYS A 215 11.28 10.25 10.51
C LYS A 215 11.50 10.64 11.97
N HIS A 216 12.67 10.33 12.53
CA HIS A 216 13.06 10.61 13.92
C HIS A 216 14.08 11.74 14.01
N ASP A 217 13.97 12.57 15.04
CA ASP A 217 14.85 13.74 15.23
C ASP A 217 16.15 13.39 16.01
N THR A 218 16.50 12.10 16.06
CA THR A 218 17.71 11.56 16.70
C THR A 218 19.00 12.16 16.13
N ASN A 219 19.00 12.55 14.85
CA ASN A 219 20.17 13.17 14.23
C ASN A 219 20.32 14.63 14.70
N ALA A 220 19.24 15.42 14.75
CA ALA A 220 19.24 16.75 15.35
C ALA A 220 19.68 16.72 16.83
N ALA A 221 19.17 15.78 17.64
CA ALA A 221 19.55 15.64 19.04
C ALA A 221 21.06 15.33 19.22
N VAL A 222 21.63 14.48 18.36
CA VAL A 222 23.09 14.21 18.36
C VAL A 222 23.88 15.44 17.89
N ALA A 223 23.39 16.19 16.90
CA ALA A 223 24.01 17.44 16.46
C ALA A 223 24.03 18.51 17.57
N GLU A 224 22.95 18.64 18.35
CA GLU A 224 22.89 19.56 19.49
C GLU A 224 23.87 19.15 20.61
N MET A 225 23.92 17.86 20.97
CA MET A 225 24.89 17.33 21.93
C MET A 225 26.35 17.63 21.50
N LEU A 226 26.69 17.39 20.23
CA LEU A 226 28.01 17.72 19.68
C LEU A 226 28.27 19.24 19.71
N GLY A 227 27.25 20.05 19.45
CA GLY A 227 27.30 21.51 19.55
C GLY A 227 27.53 22.05 20.97
N ALA A 228 27.19 21.28 22.00
CA ALA A 228 27.45 21.63 23.40
C ALA A 228 28.94 21.53 23.80
N ILE A 229 29.81 20.90 22.98
CA ILE A 229 31.24 20.71 23.25
C ILE A 229 31.98 22.08 23.18
N ARG A 230 32.14 22.72 24.34
CA ARG A 230 32.78 24.04 24.46
C ARG A 230 34.31 23.97 24.55
N PHE A 231 34.96 24.06 23.38
CA PHE A 231 36.40 24.25 23.28
C PHE A 231 36.85 25.58 23.90
N LYS A 232 37.53 25.53 25.05
CA LYS A 232 38.30 26.66 25.60
C LYS A 232 39.65 26.72 24.87
N SER A 233 39.90 27.77 24.10
CA SER A 233 41.21 27.95 23.45
C SER A 233 42.30 28.16 24.52
N PRO A 234 43.38 27.36 24.55
CA PRO A 234 44.65 27.87 25.02
C PRO A 234 45.13 28.94 24.00
N ILE A 235 45.89 29.94 24.46
CA ILE A 235 46.32 31.10 23.66
C ILE A 235 45.13 32.03 23.30
N ALA A 236 45.11 33.32 23.61
CA ALA A 236 46.01 34.13 24.44
C ALA A 236 45.24 35.02 25.42
N GLN A 237 45.78 35.21 26.62
CA GLN A 237 45.48 36.40 27.42
C GLN A 237 46.50 37.48 27.08
N GLU A 238 46.23 38.24 26.02
CA GLU A 238 46.88 39.53 25.87
C GLU A 238 46.43 40.41 27.05
N LYS A 239 47.39 40.87 27.86
CA LYS A 239 47.12 41.89 28.86
C LYS A 239 46.85 43.20 28.12
N PRO A 240 45.75 43.91 28.36
CA PRO A 240 45.57 45.24 27.79
C PRO A 240 46.71 46.15 28.27
N PRO A 241 47.30 46.99 27.39
CA PRO A 241 48.34 47.93 27.79
C PRO A 241 47.82 48.89 28.88
N LEU A 242 48.65 49.20 29.87
CA LEU A 242 48.35 50.31 30.78
C LEU A 242 48.47 51.63 29.98
N PRO A 243 47.49 52.55 30.06
CA PRO A 243 47.63 53.88 29.48
C PRO A 243 48.67 54.69 30.27
N PRO A 244 49.52 55.50 29.61
CA PRO A 244 50.56 56.27 30.27
C PRO A 244 50.01 57.49 31.03
N THR A 245 50.53 57.73 32.23
CA THR A 245 50.19 58.88 33.08
C THR A 245 50.84 60.18 32.59
N LYS A 246 50.05 61.27 32.46
CA LYS A 246 50.38 62.72 32.48
C LYS A 246 49.18 63.52 31.92
N THR A 247 48.79 64.74 32.34
CA THR A 247 48.84 65.52 33.61
C THR A 247 48.00 66.80 33.40
N VAL A 248 47.56 67.52 34.47
CA VAL A 248 47.13 68.96 34.47
C VAL A 248 45.80 69.26 33.72
N GLU A 249 44.84 70.08 34.16
CA GLU A 249 44.50 70.89 35.37
C GLU A 249 42.95 71.15 35.34
N GLU A 250 42.18 71.70 36.31
CA GLU A 250 42.27 72.06 37.75
C GLU A 250 40.80 72.16 38.27
N LYS A 251 40.55 72.96 39.30
CA LYS A 251 39.32 73.75 39.55
C LYS A 251 38.04 72.97 39.94
N LYS A 252 37.94 72.75 41.26
CA LYS A 252 36.86 73.24 42.18
C LYS A 252 35.40 72.83 41.88
N SER A 253 34.52 72.56 42.86
CA SER A 253 34.54 72.62 44.33
C SER A 253 33.39 71.73 44.86
N VAL A 254 33.53 70.88 45.89
CA VAL A 254 33.64 71.16 47.35
C VAL A 254 32.36 71.79 47.95
N PRO A 255 31.88 71.37 49.16
CA PRO A 255 32.31 70.27 50.04
C PRO A 255 31.50 68.99 49.73
N VAL A 256 31.02 68.05 50.57
CA VAL A 256 30.94 67.75 52.04
C VAL A 256 30.81 66.20 52.16
N SER A 257 30.96 65.48 53.29
CA SER A 257 31.30 65.81 54.68
C SER A 257 32.19 64.70 55.31
N HIS A 258 31.70 63.92 56.29
CA HIS A 258 32.46 62.90 57.04
C HIS A 258 31.60 61.70 57.50
N SER A 259 32.20 60.50 57.49
CA SER A 259 32.31 59.70 58.72
C SER A 259 33.53 58.77 58.66
N ARG A 260 34.13 58.48 59.82
CA ARG A 260 35.21 57.49 59.99
C ARG A 260 34.58 56.12 60.24
N HIS A 261 35.21 55.01 59.84
CA HIS A 261 35.32 53.85 60.73
C HIS A 261 36.54 52.97 60.41
N LYS A 262 36.94 52.16 61.40
CA LYS A 262 38.25 51.48 61.47
C LYS A 262 38.24 50.07 60.85
N ASN A 263 39.43 49.64 60.43
CA ASN A 263 39.93 48.26 60.30
C ASN A 263 39.02 47.12 60.80
N LYS A 264 38.77 46.15 59.90
CA LYS A 264 38.78 44.72 60.22
C LYS A 264 39.08 43.92 58.94
N GLN A 265 40.17 43.12 58.95
CA GLN A 265 40.30 42.03 57.98
C GLN A 265 39.29 40.93 58.30
N PRO A 266 38.78 40.24 57.27
CA PRO A 266 38.57 38.81 57.39
C PRO A 266 39.19 38.01 56.23
N LYS A 267 40.09 37.11 56.62
CA LYS A 267 40.43 35.79 56.06
C LYS A 267 39.94 35.46 54.63
N LYS A 268 40.88 35.00 53.80
CA LYS A 268 40.63 34.23 52.56
C LYS A 268 39.58 33.13 52.82
N SER A 269 38.44 33.19 52.15
CA SER A 269 37.56 32.03 51.96
C SER A 269 37.78 31.47 50.56
N SER A 270 38.12 30.19 50.46
CA SER A 270 38.21 29.51 49.17
C SER A 270 36.80 29.31 48.61
N LYS A 271 36.47 30.06 47.55
CA LYS A 271 35.26 29.79 46.76
C LYS A 271 35.40 28.41 46.10
N LYS A 272 34.92 27.36 46.76
CA LYS A 272 34.46 26.17 46.04
C LYS A 272 33.29 26.60 45.17
N GLU A 273 33.44 26.47 43.86
CA GLU A 273 32.30 26.66 42.95
C GLU A 273 31.22 25.63 43.31
N LYS A 274 29.97 26.09 43.42
CA LYS A 274 28.83 25.18 43.56
C LYS A 274 28.58 24.54 42.19
N ILE A 275 29.14 23.35 42.00
CA ILE A 275 28.80 22.41 40.93
C ILE A 275 27.26 22.38 40.80
N ARG A 276 26.74 22.49 39.58
CA ARG A 276 25.29 22.51 39.36
C ARG A 276 24.70 21.13 39.67
N PRO A 277 23.45 21.01 40.16
CA PRO A 277 22.83 19.71 40.42
C PRO A 277 22.88 18.79 39.19
N SER A 278 22.53 19.31 38.01
CA SER A 278 22.55 18.60 36.72
C SER A 278 23.96 18.20 36.25
N GLU A 279 24.99 18.99 36.56
CA GLU A 279 26.39 18.66 36.24
C GLU A 279 26.88 17.45 37.05
N LYS A 280 26.53 17.41 38.35
CA LYS A 280 26.80 16.23 39.19
C LYS A 280 25.98 15.01 38.79
N GLU A 281 24.75 15.23 38.32
CA GLU A 281 23.86 14.18 37.81
C GLU A 281 24.46 13.53 36.56
N PHE A 282 24.82 14.31 35.54
CA PHE A 282 25.54 13.86 34.34
C PHE A 282 26.78 13.03 34.69
N GLU A 283 27.67 13.58 35.52
CA GLU A 283 28.95 12.94 35.89
C GLU A 283 28.70 11.61 36.62
N SER A 284 27.72 11.56 37.52
CA SER A 284 27.33 10.33 38.21
C SER A 284 26.68 9.28 37.28
N GLY A 285 25.94 9.75 36.26
CA GLY A 285 25.33 8.93 35.22
C GLY A 285 26.36 8.32 34.28
N LEU A 286 27.35 9.10 33.83
CA LEU A 286 28.48 8.65 33.02
C LEU A 286 29.31 7.60 33.76
N GLN A 287 29.70 7.89 35.01
CA GLN A 287 30.44 6.94 35.84
C GLN A 287 29.61 5.69 36.21
N ARG A 288 28.27 5.76 36.21
CA ARG A 288 27.40 4.58 36.33
C ARG A 288 27.42 3.76 35.04
N LEU A 289 27.14 4.39 33.90
CA LEU A 289 27.18 3.80 32.55
C LEU A 289 28.51 3.06 32.30
N ALA A 290 29.65 3.70 32.52
CA ALA A 290 30.96 3.07 32.31
C ALA A 290 31.18 1.82 33.19
N ARG A 291 30.68 1.83 34.44
CA ARG A 291 30.73 0.68 35.37
C ARG A 291 29.67 -0.39 35.12
N GLU A 292 28.61 -0.08 34.37
CA GLU A 292 27.67 -1.06 33.84
C GLU A 292 28.29 -1.77 32.63
N PHE A 293 28.85 -1.02 31.67
CA PHE A 293 29.49 -1.56 30.47
C PHE A 293 30.65 -2.52 30.80
N ALA A 294 31.53 -2.12 31.73
CA ALA A 294 32.67 -2.93 32.14
C ALA A 294 32.31 -4.30 32.75
N LYS A 295 31.05 -4.54 33.13
CA LYS A 295 30.56 -5.81 33.68
C LYS A 295 29.99 -6.78 32.64
N LEU A 296 29.74 -6.32 31.42
CA LEU A 296 29.05 -7.12 30.39
C LEU A 296 29.87 -8.32 29.85
N GLN A 297 31.14 -8.45 30.22
CA GLN A 297 32.07 -9.45 29.65
C GLN A 297 31.84 -10.90 30.12
N SER A 298 30.80 -11.20 30.89
CA SER A 298 30.52 -12.55 31.41
C SER A 298 29.06 -13.00 31.30
N GLU A 299 28.27 -12.39 30.41
CA GLU A 299 26.83 -12.63 30.31
C GLU A 299 26.44 -13.46 29.08
N ASN A 300 25.26 -14.10 29.12
CA ASN A 300 24.75 -14.83 27.96
C ASN A 300 24.31 -13.84 26.85
N SER A 301 24.37 -14.28 25.59
CA SER A 301 24.12 -13.41 24.43
C SER A 301 22.76 -12.71 24.46
N SER A 302 21.74 -13.33 25.07
CA SER A 302 20.39 -12.78 25.17
C SER A 302 20.33 -11.58 26.13
N LYS A 303 20.85 -11.74 27.34
CA LYS A 303 20.95 -10.64 28.31
C LYS A 303 21.90 -9.54 27.81
N LEU A 304 23.04 -9.93 27.23
CA LEU A 304 24.01 -9.00 26.64
C LEU A 304 23.38 -8.13 25.53
N ALA A 305 22.54 -8.70 24.66
CA ALA A 305 21.87 -7.93 23.61
C ALA A 305 20.89 -6.90 24.19
N ILE A 306 20.04 -7.33 25.14
CA ILE A 306 19.09 -6.46 25.85
C ILE A 306 19.84 -5.33 26.56
N ASP A 307 20.89 -5.65 27.30
CA ASP A 307 21.63 -4.65 28.08
C ASP A 307 22.49 -3.73 27.20
N LEU A 308 23.01 -4.16 26.05
CA LEU A 308 23.65 -3.28 25.07
C LEU A 308 22.65 -2.27 24.47
N CYS A 309 21.42 -2.69 24.14
CA CYS A 309 20.36 -1.78 23.69
C CYS A 309 19.95 -0.79 24.80
N ASN A 310 19.75 -1.28 26.03
CA ASN A 310 19.49 -0.43 27.21
C ASN A 310 20.64 0.57 27.45
N MET A 311 21.89 0.14 27.31
CA MET A 311 23.07 0.99 27.44
C MET A 311 23.12 2.06 26.35
N PHE A 312 22.85 1.71 25.09
CA PHE A 312 22.83 2.68 23.99
C PHE A 312 21.70 3.73 24.19
N ALA A 313 20.51 3.28 24.62
CA ALA A 313 19.42 4.17 25.02
C ALA A 313 19.86 5.12 26.16
N LYS A 314 20.41 4.58 27.26
CA LYS A 314 20.96 5.36 28.38
C LYS A 314 22.06 6.35 27.97
N THR A 315 22.90 6.04 26.97
CA THR A 315 23.87 7.04 26.46
C THR A 315 23.15 8.22 25.78
N SER A 316 22.04 7.95 25.07
CA SER A 316 21.21 8.99 24.44
C SER A 316 20.40 9.79 25.46
N GLU A 317 19.92 9.17 26.54
CA GLU A 317 19.35 9.87 27.70
C GLU A 317 20.40 10.80 28.33
N LEU A 318 21.65 10.34 28.51
CA LEU A 318 22.73 11.16 29.05
C LEU A 318 23.13 12.29 28.08
N SER A 319 23.03 12.08 26.76
CA SER A 319 23.17 13.15 25.76
C SER A 319 22.15 14.27 25.95
N ILE A 320 20.90 13.95 26.29
CA ILE A 320 19.86 14.95 26.57
C ILE A 320 20.18 15.69 27.87
N VAL A 321 20.53 14.97 28.95
CA VAL A 321 20.95 15.58 30.23
C VAL A 321 22.17 16.50 30.06
N ALA A 322 23.08 16.21 29.11
CA ALA A 322 24.24 17.04 28.82
C ALA A 322 23.88 18.46 28.33
N ILE A 323 22.72 18.65 27.67
CA ILE A 323 22.27 19.95 27.14
C ILE A 323 22.05 20.95 28.29
N ASP A 324 21.35 20.52 29.34
CA ASP A 324 21.08 21.30 30.56
C ASP A 324 22.26 21.34 31.53
N ALA A 325 22.99 20.21 31.66
CA ALA A 325 24.14 20.10 32.55
C ALA A 325 25.34 20.94 32.08
N ARG A 326 25.55 21.03 30.76
CA ARG A 326 26.75 21.63 30.12
C ARG A 326 28.07 21.12 30.72
N PRO A 327 28.29 19.79 30.71
CA PRO A 327 29.39 19.14 31.42
C PRO A 327 30.77 19.46 30.84
N SER A 328 31.81 18.97 31.50
CA SER A 328 33.20 19.17 31.06
C SER A 328 33.47 18.57 29.67
N GLN A 329 34.43 19.16 28.95
CA GLN A 329 34.87 18.63 27.65
C GLN A 329 35.33 17.18 27.76
N THR A 330 36.02 16.82 28.86
CA THR A 330 36.45 15.45 29.15
C THR A 330 35.26 14.49 29.29
N GLY A 331 34.22 14.86 30.04
CA GLY A 331 33.02 14.02 30.21
C GLY A 331 32.23 13.81 28.92
N LEU A 332 32.23 14.79 28.00
CA LEU A 332 31.66 14.63 26.66
C LEU A 332 32.51 13.70 25.78
N SER A 333 33.83 13.81 25.84
CA SER A 333 34.75 12.87 25.17
C SER A 333 34.62 11.44 25.71
N GLU A 334 34.51 11.27 27.02
CA GLU A 334 34.29 9.97 27.68
C GLU A 334 32.93 9.34 27.33
N LEU A 335 31.85 10.13 27.25
CA LEU A 335 30.55 9.66 26.78
C LEU A 335 30.60 9.19 25.32
N ASN A 336 31.27 9.94 24.45
CA ASN A 336 31.44 9.55 23.04
C ASN A 336 32.29 8.27 22.90
N LEU A 337 33.39 8.15 23.65
CA LEU A 337 34.23 6.94 23.67
C LEU A 337 33.45 5.73 24.17
N LEU A 338 32.66 5.88 25.23
CA LEU A 338 31.81 4.80 25.75
C LEU A 338 30.72 4.40 24.74
N ARG A 339 30.11 5.36 24.04
CA ARG A 339 29.14 5.10 22.97
C ARG A 339 29.78 4.32 21.82
N LEU A 340 31.00 4.67 21.40
CA LEU A 340 31.76 3.94 20.38
C LEU A 340 32.07 2.49 20.83
N GLN A 341 32.44 2.28 22.10
CA GLN A 341 32.66 0.95 22.65
C GLN A 341 31.39 0.10 22.72
N ILE A 342 30.26 0.69 23.14
CA ILE A 342 28.94 0.03 23.12
C ILE A 342 28.57 -0.34 21.68
N GLN A 343 28.72 0.58 20.72
CA GLN A 343 28.41 0.32 19.30
C GLN A 343 29.30 -0.78 18.71
N THR A 344 30.61 -0.71 18.88
CA THR A 344 31.53 -1.75 18.38
C THR A 344 31.21 -3.12 18.97
N THR A 345 30.77 -3.17 20.23
CA THR A 345 30.35 -4.41 20.90
C THR A 345 29.01 -4.92 20.38
N GLY A 346 28.03 -4.03 20.18
CA GLY A 346 26.72 -4.34 19.61
C GLY A 346 26.80 -4.82 18.15
N GLU A 347 27.58 -4.15 17.32
CA GLU A 347 27.85 -4.59 15.94
C GLU A 347 28.58 -5.94 15.89
N LYS A 348 29.56 -6.18 16.78
CA LYS A 348 30.26 -7.47 16.85
C LYS A 348 29.31 -8.59 17.28
N LEU A 349 28.44 -8.34 18.26
CA LEU A 349 27.42 -9.30 18.68
C LEU A 349 26.39 -9.55 17.58
N LEU A 350 25.95 -8.51 16.86
CA LEU A 350 25.04 -8.64 15.73
C LEU A 350 25.64 -9.51 14.62
N LYS A 351 26.87 -9.21 14.21
CA LYS A 351 27.63 -9.98 13.19
C LYS A 351 27.86 -11.43 13.63
N GLN A 352 28.02 -11.69 14.94
CA GLN A 352 28.04 -13.06 15.48
C GLN A 352 26.66 -13.72 15.42
N LEU A 353 25.59 -13.10 15.92
CA LEU A 353 24.25 -13.69 15.95
C LEU A 353 23.70 -14.00 14.55
N VAL A 354 24.03 -13.16 13.56
CA VAL A 354 23.74 -13.43 12.14
C VAL A 354 24.47 -14.68 11.66
N LYS A 355 25.77 -14.81 11.94
CA LYS A 355 26.57 -15.99 11.58
C LYS A 355 26.07 -17.27 12.28
N ASP A 356 25.66 -17.15 13.54
CA ASP A 356 25.09 -18.22 14.36
C ASP A 356 23.60 -18.49 14.03
N LYS A 357 23.04 -17.84 12.99
CA LYS A 357 21.64 -17.87 12.52
C LYS A 357 20.58 -17.58 13.60
N ASN A 358 20.95 -16.91 14.68
CA ASN A 358 20.04 -16.51 15.75
C ASN A 358 19.35 -15.17 15.41
N PHE A 359 18.58 -15.19 14.33
CA PHE A 359 17.94 -14.00 13.78
C PHE A 359 16.94 -13.35 14.75
N ALA A 360 16.18 -14.15 15.50
CA ALA A 360 15.22 -13.65 16.49
C ALA A 360 15.87 -12.76 17.56
N LEU A 361 17.10 -13.07 17.98
CA LEU A 361 17.85 -12.23 18.91
C LEU A 361 18.57 -11.08 18.19
N ALA A 362 19.08 -11.30 16.99
CA ALA A 362 19.65 -10.26 16.13
C ALA A 362 18.64 -9.12 15.84
N SER A 363 17.34 -9.43 15.71
CA SER A 363 16.28 -8.42 15.53
C SER A 363 16.13 -7.47 16.72
N THR A 364 16.55 -7.87 17.93
CA THR A 364 16.49 -7.00 19.12
C THR A 364 17.61 -5.94 19.15
N LEU A 365 18.67 -6.13 18.36
CA LEU A 365 19.85 -5.25 18.28
C LEU A 365 19.64 -4.04 17.35
N TYR A 366 18.43 -3.45 17.37
CA TYR A 366 18.02 -2.36 16.49
C TYR A 366 18.96 -1.14 16.43
N PRO A 367 19.71 -0.72 17.47
CA PRO A 367 20.62 0.42 17.36
C PRO A 367 21.85 0.15 16.47
N PHE A 368 22.10 -1.12 16.13
CA PHE A 368 23.31 -1.60 15.46
C PHE A 368 23.03 -2.15 14.05
N HIS A 369 21.76 -2.20 13.62
CA HIS A 369 21.33 -2.70 12.30
C HIS A 369 21.88 -1.89 11.13
N SER A 370 22.31 -0.63 11.35
CA SER A 370 23.06 0.17 10.37
C SER A 370 24.40 -0.43 9.93
N SER A 371 24.89 -1.47 10.63
CA SER A 371 26.08 -2.24 10.24
C SER A 371 25.79 -3.45 9.33
N LEU A 372 24.52 -3.66 8.95
CA LEU A 372 24.09 -4.69 7.99
C LEU A 372 24.23 -4.15 6.56
N GLU A 373 25.28 -4.56 5.86
CA GLU A 373 25.55 -4.12 4.49
C GLU A 373 24.62 -4.80 3.46
N GLN A 374 24.24 -4.09 2.40
CA GLN A 374 23.38 -4.61 1.32
C GLN A 374 23.91 -5.92 0.68
N ARG A 375 25.23 -6.16 0.69
CA ARG A 375 25.82 -7.42 0.19
C ARG A 375 25.26 -8.67 0.89
N LEU A 376 24.72 -8.53 2.11
CA LEU A 376 24.11 -9.62 2.85
C LEU A 376 22.79 -10.11 2.19
N ILE A 377 22.04 -9.24 1.50
CA ILE A 377 20.89 -9.68 0.67
C ILE A 377 21.38 -10.49 -0.52
N ASN A 378 22.46 -10.06 -1.18
CA ASN A 378 23.08 -10.80 -2.28
C ASN A 378 23.58 -12.18 -1.81
N GLU A 379 24.09 -12.28 -0.58
CA GLU A 379 24.52 -13.53 0.06
C GLU A 379 23.34 -14.44 0.40
N ALA A 380 22.30 -13.92 1.08
CA ALA A 380 21.09 -14.68 1.41
C ALA A 380 20.42 -15.27 0.15
N LEU A 381 20.26 -14.46 -0.90
CA LEU A 381 19.74 -14.89 -2.19
C LEU A 381 20.67 -15.91 -2.89
N SER A 382 22.00 -15.70 -2.86
CA SER A 382 22.97 -16.63 -3.46
C SER A 382 23.02 -18.01 -2.81
N CYS A 383 22.50 -18.13 -1.59
CA CYS A 383 22.48 -19.35 -0.77
C CYS A 383 21.08 -19.96 -0.61
N GLY A 384 20.01 -19.30 -1.08
CA GLY A 384 18.63 -19.74 -0.84
C GLY A 384 18.17 -19.59 0.62
N ASP A 385 18.80 -18.72 1.41
CA ASP A 385 18.50 -18.56 2.85
C ASP A 385 17.34 -17.58 3.06
N ASP A 386 16.13 -18.13 3.12
CA ASP A 386 14.87 -17.41 3.25
C ASP A 386 14.69 -16.74 4.62
N LEU A 387 15.19 -17.38 5.68
CA LEU A 387 15.20 -16.85 7.06
C LEU A 387 16.17 -15.69 7.21
N PHE A 388 17.37 -15.78 6.63
CA PHE A 388 18.32 -14.67 6.64
C PHE A 388 17.80 -13.50 5.81
N LEU A 389 17.18 -13.77 4.65
CA LEU A 389 16.55 -12.74 3.83
C LEU A 389 15.39 -12.06 4.59
N ASP A 390 14.55 -12.82 5.29
CA ASP A 390 13.43 -12.29 6.07
C ASP A 390 13.92 -11.39 7.21
N PHE A 391 14.99 -11.79 7.90
CA PHE A 391 15.67 -10.98 8.91
C PHE A 391 16.22 -9.67 8.33
N LEU A 392 16.96 -9.72 7.23
CA LEU A 392 17.58 -8.54 6.62
C LEU A 392 16.52 -7.51 6.20
N ILE A 393 15.44 -7.95 5.57
CA ILE A 393 14.36 -7.07 5.10
C ILE A 393 13.59 -6.44 6.27
N GLN A 394 13.40 -7.16 7.38
CA GLN A 394 12.80 -6.59 8.59
C GLN A 394 13.68 -5.54 9.28
N CYS A 395 15.00 -5.66 9.16
CA CYS A 395 15.98 -4.84 9.89
C CYS A 395 16.57 -3.67 9.08
N SER A 396 16.01 -3.36 7.90
CA SER A 396 16.58 -2.36 6.99
C SER A 396 15.53 -1.62 6.16
N GLU A 397 15.85 -0.41 5.69
CA GLU A 397 15.05 0.33 4.71
C GLU A 397 15.32 -0.17 3.26
N HIS A 398 15.25 -1.48 3.04
CA HIS A 398 15.48 -2.09 1.72
C HIS A 398 14.21 -2.14 0.86
N ASP A 399 14.20 -1.34 -0.20
CA ASP A 399 13.15 -1.33 -1.22
C ASP A 399 13.31 -2.52 -2.19
N LEU A 400 12.44 -3.53 -2.05
CA LEU A 400 12.47 -4.74 -2.86
C LEU A 400 12.01 -4.55 -4.32
N ASN A 401 11.33 -3.45 -4.62
CA ASN A 401 10.75 -3.19 -5.94
C ASN A 401 11.72 -2.41 -6.83
N TYR A 402 12.49 -1.50 -6.21
CA TYR A 402 13.23 -0.46 -6.92
C TYR A 402 14.76 -0.49 -6.67
N GLN A 403 15.25 -1.41 -5.83
CA GLN A 403 16.69 -1.66 -5.66
C GLN A 403 17.18 -2.77 -6.63
N PRO A 404 18.02 -2.45 -7.63
CA PRO A 404 18.70 -3.47 -8.42
C PRO A 404 19.79 -4.19 -7.60
N LEU A 405 20.11 -5.42 -8.02
CA LEU A 405 21.12 -6.27 -7.40
C LEU A 405 22.28 -6.55 -8.36
N ARG A 406 23.45 -6.91 -7.79
CA ARG A 406 24.57 -7.46 -8.54
C ARG A 406 25.11 -8.71 -7.84
N ILE A 407 24.87 -9.88 -8.43
CA ILE A 407 25.22 -11.20 -7.87
C ILE A 407 26.11 -11.91 -8.89
N ARG A 408 27.29 -12.38 -8.46
CA ARG A 408 28.31 -13.02 -9.33
C ARG A 408 28.57 -12.21 -10.61
N GLU A 409 28.80 -10.90 -10.41
CA GLU A 409 28.98 -9.87 -11.44
C GLU A 409 27.76 -9.56 -12.35
N GLN A 410 26.81 -10.48 -12.52
CA GLN A 410 25.56 -10.25 -13.24
C GLN A 410 24.65 -9.26 -12.51
N PHE A 411 23.97 -8.41 -13.30
CA PHE A 411 23.01 -7.39 -12.82
C PHE A 411 21.59 -7.93 -12.91
N TYR A 412 20.73 -7.57 -11.94
CA TYR A 412 19.32 -7.95 -11.89
C TYR A 412 18.47 -6.74 -11.47
N HIS A 413 17.35 -6.50 -12.14
CA HIS A 413 16.50 -5.33 -11.87
C HIS A 413 15.83 -5.34 -10.48
N SER A 414 15.58 -6.52 -9.89
CA SER A 414 15.10 -6.66 -8.52
C SER A 414 15.39 -8.06 -7.94
N PRO A 415 15.21 -8.30 -6.63
CA PRO A 415 15.30 -9.64 -6.03
C PRO A 415 14.41 -10.71 -6.68
N ILE A 416 13.22 -10.35 -7.18
CA ILE A 416 12.32 -11.31 -7.85
C ILE A 416 12.92 -11.77 -9.19
N HIS A 417 13.55 -10.87 -9.96
CA HIS A 417 14.25 -11.25 -11.20
C HIS A 417 15.34 -12.29 -10.94
N TYR A 418 16.12 -12.09 -9.87
CA TYR A 418 17.13 -13.05 -9.46
C TYR A 418 16.51 -14.42 -9.14
N CYS A 419 15.45 -14.45 -8.32
CA CYS A 419 14.74 -15.68 -7.97
C CYS A 419 14.21 -16.41 -9.21
N LEU A 420 13.64 -15.70 -10.20
CA LEU A 420 13.12 -16.34 -11.42
C LEU A 420 14.22 -16.88 -12.32
N GLN A 421 15.28 -16.12 -12.56
CA GLN A 421 16.38 -16.60 -13.41
C GLN A 421 17.16 -17.77 -12.76
N THR A 422 17.03 -17.96 -11.44
CA THR A 422 17.65 -19.07 -10.71
C THR A 422 16.69 -20.19 -10.29
N CYS A 423 15.37 -20.07 -10.50
CA CYS A 423 14.38 -21.06 -10.02
C CYS A 423 14.49 -22.46 -10.64
N ARG A 424 15.17 -22.58 -11.79
CA ARG A 424 15.47 -23.85 -12.47
C ARG A 424 16.92 -24.34 -12.21
N GLY A 425 17.61 -23.73 -11.24
CA GLY A 425 18.97 -24.08 -10.81
C GLY A 425 19.02 -25.16 -9.72
N SER A 426 20.19 -25.37 -9.14
CA SER A 426 20.43 -26.37 -8.07
C SER A 426 20.13 -25.86 -6.65
N ILE A 427 19.54 -24.67 -6.51
CA ILE A 427 19.19 -24.05 -5.22
C ILE A 427 17.68 -23.81 -5.25
N ASP A 428 16.95 -24.29 -4.25
CA ASP A 428 15.52 -24.01 -4.16
C ASP A 428 15.29 -22.56 -3.70
N MET A 429 14.81 -21.73 -4.63
CA MET A 429 14.51 -20.32 -4.37
C MET A 429 13.09 -20.10 -3.85
N SER A 430 12.28 -21.15 -3.64
CA SER A 430 10.87 -21.06 -3.23
C SER A 430 10.68 -20.38 -1.87
N GLY A 431 11.60 -20.61 -0.92
CA GLY A 431 11.64 -19.91 0.36
C GLY A 431 11.89 -18.42 0.18
N CYS A 432 12.99 -18.04 -0.47
CA CYS A 432 13.33 -16.64 -0.74
C CYS A 432 12.21 -15.90 -1.48
N PHE A 433 11.61 -16.52 -2.52
CA PHE A 433 10.48 -15.95 -3.25
C PHE A 433 9.25 -15.75 -2.34
N SER A 434 8.94 -16.70 -1.46
CA SER A 434 7.87 -16.56 -0.45
C SER A 434 8.12 -15.39 0.51
N THR A 435 9.36 -15.23 0.97
CA THR A 435 9.80 -14.10 1.81
C THR A 435 9.70 -12.76 1.07
N LEU A 436 10.04 -12.70 -0.22
CA LEU A 436 9.87 -11.49 -1.03
C LEU A 436 8.39 -11.11 -1.17
N LEU A 437 7.49 -12.08 -1.43
CA LEU A 437 6.05 -11.82 -1.49
C LEU A 437 5.48 -11.38 -0.13
N LYS A 438 5.93 -11.99 0.97
CA LYS A 438 5.58 -11.58 2.34
C LYS A 438 5.84 -10.08 2.57
N HIS A 439 6.96 -9.57 2.03
CA HIS A 439 7.39 -8.17 2.15
C HIS A 439 6.97 -7.25 0.97
N ASN A 440 5.91 -7.62 0.24
CA ASN A 440 5.33 -6.81 -0.84
C ASN A 440 6.25 -6.54 -2.06
N ALA A 441 7.20 -7.43 -2.34
CA ALA A 441 7.88 -7.40 -3.63
C ALA A 441 6.87 -7.69 -4.78
N SER A 442 6.91 -6.88 -5.82
CA SER A 442 5.89 -6.82 -6.87
C SER A 442 6.20 -7.74 -8.05
N LEU A 443 5.18 -8.50 -8.48
CA LEU A 443 5.20 -9.31 -9.69
C LEU A 443 4.73 -8.54 -10.93
N LEU A 444 4.36 -7.26 -10.77
CA LEU A 444 3.98 -6.34 -11.84
C LEU A 444 5.15 -5.43 -12.26
N VAL A 445 6.38 -5.90 -12.03
CA VAL A 445 7.57 -5.43 -12.74
C VAL A 445 7.70 -6.23 -14.05
N PRO A 446 8.10 -5.61 -15.17
CA PRO A 446 8.34 -6.33 -16.43
C PRO A 446 9.66 -7.09 -16.40
N ASP A 447 9.77 -8.12 -17.25
CA ASP A 447 11.03 -8.76 -17.66
C ASP A 447 11.82 -7.89 -18.68
N GLU A 448 12.87 -8.47 -19.26
CA GLU A 448 13.68 -7.86 -20.32
C GLU A 448 12.92 -7.61 -21.63
N GLN A 449 11.78 -8.28 -21.82
CA GLN A 449 10.92 -8.18 -23.00
C GLN A 449 9.79 -7.16 -22.80
N GLY A 450 9.49 -6.78 -21.55
CA GLY A 450 8.41 -5.86 -21.17
C GLY A 450 7.18 -6.54 -20.55
N ILE A 451 7.18 -7.86 -20.41
CA ILE A 451 6.06 -8.66 -19.90
C ILE A 451 6.14 -8.77 -18.37
N PRO A 452 5.05 -8.48 -17.61
CA PRO A 452 5.01 -8.65 -16.16
C PRO A 452 5.42 -10.07 -15.71
N LEU A 453 6.34 -10.15 -14.74
CA LEU A 453 6.85 -11.42 -14.19
C LEU A 453 5.74 -12.35 -13.66
N ALA A 454 4.61 -11.77 -13.22
CA ALA A 454 3.38 -12.49 -12.87
C ALA A 454 2.89 -13.42 -13.99
N CYS A 455 2.93 -12.96 -15.25
CA CYS A 455 2.45 -13.73 -16.41
C CYS A 455 3.30 -14.99 -16.60
N ILE A 456 4.63 -14.84 -16.58
CA ILE A 456 5.60 -15.96 -16.71
C ILE A 456 5.33 -17.08 -15.70
N ILE A 457 4.97 -16.73 -14.46
CA ILE A 457 4.70 -17.71 -13.38
C ILE A 457 3.33 -18.37 -13.52
N LEU A 458 2.34 -17.64 -14.06
CA LEU A 458 0.93 -18.07 -14.10
C LEU A 458 0.55 -18.78 -15.42
N SER A 459 1.34 -18.60 -16.49
CA SER A 459 1.20 -19.25 -17.80
C SER A 459 2.08 -20.51 -17.97
N ASP A 460 2.83 -20.90 -16.92
CA ASP A 460 3.53 -22.20 -16.83
C ASP A 460 2.90 -23.00 -15.65
N PRO A 461 2.18 -24.11 -15.92
CA PRO A 461 1.50 -24.89 -14.88
C PRO A 461 2.45 -25.67 -13.97
N ASN A 462 3.70 -25.81 -14.39
CA ASN A 462 4.77 -26.54 -13.71
C ASN A 462 5.82 -25.57 -13.11
N HIS A 463 5.58 -24.25 -13.19
CA HIS A 463 6.52 -23.24 -12.70
C HIS A 463 6.79 -23.43 -11.20
N PRO A 464 8.06 -23.48 -10.73
CA PRO A 464 8.39 -23.74 -9.32
C PRO A 464 7.64 -22.85 -8.32
N PHE A 465 7.45 -21.58 -8.69
CA PHE A 465 6.80 -20.58 -7.83
C PHE A 465 5.25 -20.58 -7.86
N GLN A 466 4.57 -21.44 -8.63
CA GLN A 466 3.10 -21.60 -8.59
C GLN A 466 2.57 -21.81 -7.15
N LYS A 467 3.21 -22.72 -6.41
CA LYS A 467 2.81 -23.07 -5.03
C LYS A 467 3.09 -21.93 -4.03
N PRO A 468 4.30 -21.34 -3.96
CA PRO A 468 4.53 -20.08 -3.23
C PRO A 468 3.54 -18.95 -3.55
N LEU A 469 3.26 -18.72 -4.84
CA LEU A 469 2.41 -17.62 -5.29
C LEU A 469 0.94 -17.80 -4.85
N THR A 470 0.38 -18.99 -5.04
CA THR A 470 -0.98 -19.31 -4.58
C THR A 470 -1.09 -19.26 -3.04
N ALA A 471 -0.08 -19.79 -2.32
CA ALA A 471 -0.04 -19.73 -0.85
C ALA A 471 0.04 -18.30 -0.29
N SER A 472 0.66 -17.36 -1.03
CA SER A 472 0.89 -15.97 -0.58
C SER A 472 -0.38 -15.13 -0.38
N ARG A 473 -1.52 -15.56 -0.94
CA ARG A 473 -2.79 -14.79 -1.02
C ARG A 473 -2.68 -13.43 -1.73
N LYS A 474 -1.60 -13.15 -2.47
CA LYS A 474 -1.42 -11.89 -3.23
C LYS A 474 -2.23 -11.84 -4.53
N LEU A 475 -2.74 -12.97 -5.01
CA LEU A 475 -3.57 -13.11 -6.21
C LEU A 475 -5.00 -12.59 -5.98
N THR A 476 -5.15 -11.29 -5.71
CA THR A 476 -6.45 -10.62 -5.51
C THR A 476 -7.07 -10.19 -6.84
N LYS A 477 -8.36 -9.82 -6.82
CA LYS A 477 -9.03 -9.21 -7.99
C LYS A 477 -8.26 -7.99 -8.51
N ASP A 478 -7.78 -7.13 -7.61
CA ASP A 478 -7.09 -5.89 -7.96
C ASP A 478 -5.71 -6.18 -8.58
N PHE A 479 -5.05 -7.27 -8.16
CA PHE A 479 -3.84 -7.77 -8.80
C PHE A 479 -4.12 -8.24 -10.23
N TYR A 480 -5.18 -9.02 -10.46
CA TYR A 480 -5.53 -9.50 -11.80
C TYR A 480 -5.96 -8.36 -12.73
N PHE A 481 -6.79 -7.40 -12.29
CA PHE A 481 -7.16 -6.24 -13.11
C PHE A 481 -5.95 -5.37 -13.49
N LYS A 482 -4.96 -5.20 -12.58
CA LYS A 482 -3.68 -4.56 -12.95
C LYS A 482 -2.87 -5.39 -13.95
N LEU A 483 -2.80 -6.70 -13.77
CA LEU A 483 -2.08 -7.59 -14.69
C LEU A 483 -2.67 -7.52 -16.10
N VAL A 484 -4.01 -7.65 -16.22
CA VAL A 484 -4.77 -7.43 -17.47
C VAL A 484 -4.40 -6.08 -18.07
N SER A 485 -4.44 -4.99 -17.28
CA SER A 485 -4.14 -3.64 -17.78
C SER A 485 -2.69 -3.48 -18.28
N HIS A 486 -1.71 -4.06 -17.57
CA HIS A 486 -0.31 -4.07 -18.02
C HIS A 486 -0.12 -4.89 -19.30
N LEU A 487 -0.83 -6.02 -19.46
CA LEU A 487 -0.78 -6.85 -20.66
C LEU A 487 -1.52 -6.24 -21.87
N GLU A 488 -2.69 -5.62 -21.66
CA GLU A 488 -3.39 -4.82 -22.68
C GLU A 488 -2.51 -3.64 -23.14
N SER A 489 -1.85 -2.95 -22.21
CA SER A 489 -0.88 -1.89 -22.51
C SER A 489 0.32 -2.44 -23.31
N TYR A 490 0.85 -3.61 -22.93
CA TYR A 490 1.94 -4.26 -23.66
C TYR A 490 1.54 -4.63 -25.10
N LEU A 491 0.44 -5.35 -25.27
CA LEU A 491 -0.11 -5.78 -26.57
C LEU A 491 -0.45 -4.60 -27.49
N SER A 492 -0.83 -3.44 -26.93
CA SER A 492 -1.13 -2.22 -27.69
C SER A 492 0.09 -1.39 -28.10
N ASN A 493 1.29 -1.72 -27.61
CA ASN A 493 2.51 -0.91 -27.78
C ASN A 493 3.65 -1.63 -28.54
N HIS A 494 3.57 -2.95 -28.72
CA HIS A 494 4.66 -3.75 -29.27
C HIS A 494 4.19 -4.53 -30.50
N ASP A 495 4.96 -4.48 -31.58
CA ASP A 495 4.75 -5.27 -32.79
C ASP A 495 5.10 -6.75 -32.51
N LEU A 496 4.15 -7.49 -31.94
CA LEU A 496 4.23 -8.93 -31.73
C LEU A 496 3.87 -9.69 -33.01
N ASP A 497 4.40 -10.91 -33.17
CA ASP A 497 3.86 -11.85 -34.15
C ASP A 497 2.44 -12.32 -33.75
N GLU A 498 1.66 -12.73 -34.76
CA GLU A 498 0.25 -13.10 -34.61
C GLU A 498 0.03 -14.20 -33.56
N ALA A 499 0.93 -15.18 -33.48
CA ALA A 499 0.86 -16.28 -32.53
C ALA A 499 1.15 -15.85 -31.07
N ASN A 500 2.08 -14.93 -30.85
CA ASN A 500 2.32 -14.35 -29.52
C ASN A 500 1.24 -13.34 -29.12
N ALA A 501 0.67 -12.60 -30.07
CA ALA A 501 -0.47 -11.72 -29.84
C ALA A 501 -1.72 -12.53 -29.43
N GLU A 502 -2.07 -13.58 -30.17
CA GLU A 502 -3.17 -14.51 -29.86
C GLU A 502 -2.95 -15.19 -28.50
N ARG A 503 -1.76 -15.77 -28.27
CA ARG A 503 -1.39 -16.38 -26.99
C ARG A 503 -1.55 -15.40 -25.84
N LEU A 504 -1.15 -14.13 -26.00
CA LEU A 504 -1.26 -13.14 -24.94
C LEU A 504 -2.71 -12.67 -24.71
N ALA A 505 -3.53 -12.59 -25.75
CA ALA A 505 -4.96 -12.31 -25.63
C ALA A 505 -5.68 -13.40 -24.80
N ILE A 506 -5.37 -14.67 -25.04
CA ILE A 506 -5.89 -15.80 -24.25
C ILE A 506 -5.50 -15.67 -22.76
N GLU A 507 -4.25 -15.33 -22.44
CA GLU A 507 -3.83 -15.08 -21.05
C GLU A 507 -4.54 -13.87 -20.44
N ILE A 508 -4.70 -12.77 -21.19
CA ILE A 508 -5.44 -11.57 -20.77
C ILE A 508 -6.88 -11.94 -20.37
N ASP A 509 -7.58 -12.72 -21.19
CA ASP A 509 -8.98 -13.08 -20.95
C ASP A 509 -9.12 -14.05 -19.76
N VAL A 510 -8.18 -15.00 -19.59
CA VAL A 510 -8.09 -15.86 -18.39
C VAL A 510 -7.88 -15.02 -17.13
N TYR A 511 -7.00 -14.02 -17.15
CA TYR A 511 -6.79 -13.13 -16.00
C TYR A 511 -8.00 -12.21 -15.75
N ARG A 512 -8.70 -11.74 -16.79
CA ARG A 512 -9.92 -10.94 -16.65
C ARG A 512 -11.04 -11.77 -16.02
N ASN A 513 -11.22 -13.02 -16.45
CA ASN A 513 -12.16 -13.97 -15.85
C ASN A 513 -11.85 -14.26 -14.38
N ARG A 514 -10.59 -14.53 -14.04
CA ARG A 514 -10.16 -14.71 -12.63
C ARG A 514 -10.41 -13.44 -11.79
N ALA A 515 -10.24 -12.25 -12.37
CA ALA A 515 -10.56 -10.98 -11.69
C ALA A 515 -12.07 -10.82 -11.43
N GLN A 516 -12.91 -11.08 -12.43
CA GLN A 516 -14.37 -11.02 -12.34
C GLN A 516 -14.94 -12.02 -11.32
N SER A 517 -14.53 -13.30 -11.35
CA SER A 517 -15.03 -14.30 -10.40
C SER A 517 -14.63 -13.95 -8.96
N ALA A 518 -13.48 -13.30 -8.74
CA ALA A 518 -13.08 -12.77 -7.44
C ALA A 518 -13.91 -11.53 -7.01
N VAL A 519 -14.44 -10.72 -7.93
CA VAL A 519 -15.47 -9.70 -7.63
C VAL A 519 -16.76 -10.38 -7.17
N LEU A 520 -17.23 -11.38 -7.92
CA LEU A 520 -18.49 -12.09 -7.64
C LEU A 520 -18.45 -12.81 -6.29
N ALA A 521 -17.34 -13.48 -5.96
CA ALA A 521 -17.10 -14.10 -4.65
C ALA A 521 -17.18 -13.07 -3.50
N GLN A 522 -16.69 -11.85 -3.72
CA GLN A 522 -16.78 -10.77 -2.74
C GLN A 522 -18.21 -10.20 -2.61
N GLU A 523 -18.90 -9.90 -3.72
CA GLU A 523 -20.28 -9.37 -3.68
C GLU A 523 -21.26 -10.35 -3.03
N LEU A 524 -21.01 -11.66 -3.15
CA LEU A 524 -21.79 -12.71 -2.50
C LEU A 524 -21.44 -12.92 -1.00
N ASN A 525 -20.58 -12.05 -0.43
CA ASN A 525 -20.25 -11.95 1.00
C ASN A 525 -19.87 -13.28 1.64
N ASP A 526 -18.62 -13.68 1.44
CA ASP A 526 -17.96 -14.88 1.96
C ASP A 526 -18.43 -16.18 1.29
N MET A 527 -17.82 -16.47 0.14
CA MET A 527 -17.88 -17.74 -0.56
C MET A 527 -16.46 -18.08 -1.02
N SER A 528 -15.69 -18.75 -0.16
CA SER A 528 -14.47 -19.47 -0.59
C SER A 528 -14.77 -20.37 -1.80
N GLU A 529 -15.94 -21.00 -1.79
CA GLU A 529 -16.46 -21.84 -2.86
C GLU A 529 -16.82 -21.08 -4.17
N LEU A 530 -16.80 -19.74 -4.20
CA LEU A 530 -16.86 -18.95 -5.44
C LEU A 530 -15.50 -18.47 -5.95
N SER A 531 -14.43 -18.49 -5.15
CA SER A 531 -13.10 -18.66 -5.77
C SER A 531 -12.98 -20.04 -6.44
N ASN A 532 -13.75 -21.02 -5.94
CA ASN A 532 -13.95 -22.31 -6.59
C ASN A 532 -15.04 -22.32 -7.68
N VAL A 533 -15.59 -21.18 -8.16
CA VAL A 533 -16.44 -21.23 -9.38
C VAL A 533 -15.64 -21.61 -10.63
N SER A 534 -14.33 -21.31 -10.64
CA SER A 534 -13.42 -21.91 -11.62
C SER A 534 -13.19 -23.41 -11.32
N ASN A 535 -13.25 -23.79 -10.04
CA ASN A 535 -12.83 -25.05 -9.38
C ASN A 535 -11.55 -25.75 -9.90
N MET A 536 -10.74 -25.04 -10.68
CA MET A 536 -9.55 -25.55 -11.33
C MET A 536 -8.50 -26.12 -10.36
N VAL A 537 -8.45 -25.59 -9.12
CA VAL A 537 -7.53 -26.09 -8.08
C VAL A 537 -7.94 -27.46 -7.55
N GLU A 538 -9.25 -27.70 -7.34
CA GLU A 538 -9.76 -29.02 -6.95
C GLU A 538 -9.69 -29.98 -8.14
N LEU A 539 -10.14 -29.55 -9.32
CA LEU A 539 -10.07 -30.30 -10.56
C LEU A 539 -8.64 -30.76 -10.89
N ALA A 540 -7.61 -29.96 -10.58
CA ALA A 540 -6.20 -30.33 -10.76
C ALA A 540 -5.75 -31.51 -9.88
N VAL A 541 -6.40 -31.77 -8.74
CA VAL A 541 -6.19 -32.98 -7.91
C VAL A 541 -6.73 -34.23 -8.62
N HIS A 542 -7.69 -34.06 -9.54
CA HIS A 542 -8.29 -35.14 -10.30
C HIS A 542 -7.60 -35.39 -11.65
N ILE A 543 -7.40 -34.36 -12.47
CA ILE A 543 -6.91 -34.47 -13.86
C ILE A 543 -5.51 -33.88 -14.10
N GLY A 544 -4.88 -33.31 -13.07
CA GLY A 544 -3.55 -32.71 -13.13
C GLY A 544 -3.53 -31.25 -13.60
N ASN A 545 -2.50 -30.50 -13.18
CA ASN A 545 -2.31 -29.09 -13.50
C ASN A 545 -2.35 -28.80 -15.02
N GLU A 546 -1.74 -29.66 -15.84
CA GLU A 546 -1.60 -29.42 -17.28
C GLU A 546 -2.94 -29.49 -18.03
N GLN A 547 -3.80 -30.47 -17.72
CA GLN A 547 -5.12 -30.55 -18.34
C GLN A 547 -6.02 -29.40 -17.89
N VAL A 548 -5.95 -29.02 -16.60
CA VAL A 548 -6.62 -27.83 -16.07
C VAL A 548 -6.15 -26.55 -16.76
N HIS A 549 -4.83 -26.38 -16.93
CA HIS A 549 -4.24 -25.20 -17.57
C HIS A 549 -4.63 -25.07 -19.04
N LYS A 550 -4.77 -26.21 -19.73
CA LYS A 550 -5.33 -26.30 -21.08
C LYS A 550 -6.83 -25.96 -21.10
N LEU A 551 -7.60 -26.50 -20.15
CA LEU A 551 -9.05 -26.29 -20.03
C LEU A 551 -9.40 -24.82 -19.73
N GLU A 552 -8.66 -24.15 -18.85
CA GLU A 552 -8.80 -22.71 -18.60
C GLU A 552 -8.62 -21.85 -19.85
N ARG A 553 -7.85 -22.35 -20.83
CA ARG A 553 -7.44 -21.63 -22.06
C ARG A 553 -8.20 -22.07 -23.30
N ALA A 554 -9.19 -22.95 -23.16
CA ALA A 554 -10.14 -23.26 -24.22
C ALA A 554 -11.04 -22.02 -24.45
N PRO A 555 -11.12 -21.45 -25.67
CA PRO A 555 -11.92 -20.25 -25.93
C PRO A 555 -13.39 -20.38 -25.48
N GLU A 556 -13.96 -21.57 -25.61
CA GLU A 556 -15.32 -21.89 -25.20
C GLU A 556 -15.51 -21.78 -23.68
N ILE A 557 -14.49 -22.18 -22.89
CA ILE A 557 -14.49 -22.06 -21.43
C ILE A 557 -14.28 -20.61 -21.00
N ILE A 558 -13.42 -19.87 -21.71
CA ILE A 558 -13.21 -18.44 -21.48
C ILE A 558 -14.53 -17.67 -21.68
N GLU A 559 -15.23 -17.92 -22.80
CA GLU A 559 -16.54 -17.32 -23.09
C GLU A 559 -17.60 -17.75 -22.06
N ALA A 560 -17.67 -19.03 -21.70
CA ALA A 560 -18.64 -19.53 -20.72
C ALA A 560 -18.43 -18.89 -19.33
N ILE A 561 -17.19 -18.63 -18.91
CA ILE A 561 -16.88 -17.99 -17.63
C ILE A 561 -17.24 -16.50 -17.64
N ASP A 562 -16.97 -15.73 -18.71
CA ASP A 562 -17.40 -14.32 -18.79
C ASP A 562 -18.93 -14.22 -18.79
N ASN A 563 -19.59 -15.03 -19.63
CA ASN A 563 -21.05 -15.07 -19.71
C ASN A 563 -21.68 -15.40 -18.35
N PHE A 564 -21.15 -16.39 -17.62
CA PHE A 564 -21.57 -16.71 -16.25
C PHE A 564 -21.33 -15.55 -15.28
N ASN A 565 -20.10 -15.02 -15.21
CA ASN A 565 -19.72 -13.93 -14.31
C ASN A 565 -20.60 -12.70 -14.52
N ARG A 566 -20.81 -12.31 -15.78
CA ARG A 566 -21.62 -11.16 -16.20
C ARG A 566 -23.08 -11.31 -15.74
N VAL A 567 -23.69 -12.46 -15.98
CA VAL A 567 -25.07 -12.77 -15.58
C VAL A 567 -25.21 -12.82 -14.05
N ALA A 568 -24.28 -13.44 -13.34
CA ALA A 568 -24.31 -13.55 -11.88
C ALA A 568 -24.11 -12.19 -11.18
N LEU A 569 -23.20 -11.35 -11.69
CA LEU A 569 -23.01 -9.97 -11.22
C LEU A 569 -24.23 -9.08 -11.55
N GLU A 570 -24.84 -9.23 -12.73
CA GLU A 570 -26.06 -8.48 -13.05
C GLU A 570 -27.23 -8.88 -12.13
N PHE A 571 -27.46 -10.18 -11.94
CA PHE A 571 -28.42 -10.70 -10.97
C PHE A 571 -28.17 -10.08 -9.58
N LYS A 572 -26.91 -10.01 -9.15
CA LYS A 572 -26.54 -9.46 -7.85
C LYS A 572 -26.85 -7.96 -7.74
N ARG A 573 -26.55 -7.18 -8.78
CA ARG A 573 -26.90 -5.74 -8.87
C ARG A 573 -28.41 -5.52 -8.89
N ARG A 574 -29.19 -6.43 -9.50
CA ARG A 574 -30.66 -6.43 -9.48
C ARG A 574 -31.26 -6.83 -8.11
N GLN A 575 -30.49 -7.46 -7.21
CA GLN A 575 -30.96 -8.04 -5.92
C GLN A 575 -31.35 -7.01 -4.82
N VAL A 576 -31.64 -5.76 -5.18
CA VAL A 576 -31.83 -4.62 -4.25
C VAL A 576 -32.95 -4.89 -3.25
N ARG A 577 -32.59 -4.99 -1.96
CA ARG A 577 -33.47 -5.10 -0.77
C ARG A 577 -34.25 -6.42 -0.57
N SER A 578 -33.90 -7.52 -1.24
CA SER A 578 -34.48 -8.85 -0.89
C SER A 578 -33.83 -9.45 0.37
N SER A 579 -34.52 -10.32 1.11
CA SER A 579 -34.10 -10.75 2.46
C SER A 579 -32.92 -11.72 2.49
N CYS A 580 -32.12 -11.63 3.57
CA CYS A 580 -30.88 -12.39 3.78
C CYS A 580 -31.00 -13.91 3.61
N LEU A 581 -32.15 -14.50 3.96
CA LEU A 581 -32.42 -15.93 3.81
C LEU A 581 -32.33 -16.42 2.35
N ARG A 582 -32.64 -15.56 1.37
CA ARG A 582 -32.55 -15.92 -0.05
C ARG A 582 -31.10 -15.97 -0.52
N THR A 583 -30.29 -15.00 -0.09
CA THR A 583 -28.85 -14.98 -0.38
C THR A 583 -28.13 -16.21 0.19
N ARG A 584 -28.63 -16.78 1.29
CA ARG A 584 -28.12 -18.05 1.84
C ARG A 584 -28.41 -19.25 0.91
N SER A 585 -29.66 -19.44 0.48
CA SER A 585 -30.00 -20.51 -0.47
C SER A 585 -29.24 -20.37 -1.80
N ILE A 586 -29.04 -19.15 -2.30
CA ILE A 586 -28.23 -18.88 -3.51
C ILE A 586 -26.79 -19.37 -3.34
N LYS A 587 -26.16 -19.11 -2.19
CA LYS A 587 -24.80 -19.59 -1.89
C LYS A 587 -24.71 -21.11 -1.90
N GLU A 588 -25.61 -21.75 -1.15
CA GLU A 588 -25.66 -23.20 -0.96
C GLU A 588 -25.79 -23.89 -2.34
N MET A 589 -26.74 -23.47 -3.17
CA MET A 589 -26.95 -24.04 -4.53
C MET A 589 -25.77 -23.83 -5.50
N ILE A 590 -25.00 -22.73 -5.38
CA ILE A 590 -23.79 -22.52 -6.20
C ILE A 590 -22.66 -23.41 -5.70
N SER A 591 -22.50 -23.57 -4.38
CA SER A 591 -21.52 -24.49 -3.80
C SER A 591 -21.80 -25.92 -4.24
N ASP A 592 -23.05 -26.36 -4.10
CA ASP A 592 -23.50 -27.68 -4.53
C ASP A 592 -23.20 -27.90 -6.02
N LEU A 593 -23.59 -26.97 -6.91
CA LEU A 593 -23.36 -27.12 -8.35
C LEU A 593 -21.87 -27.23 -8.72
N PHE A 594 -20.98 -26.41 -8.14
CA PHE A 594 -19.56 -26.39 -8.52
C PHE A 594 -18.64 -27.36 -7.78
N SER A 595 -19.08 -27.93 -6.64
CA SER A 595 -18.34 -28.95 -5.88
C SER A 595 -18.48 -30.37 -6.44
N HIS A 596 -19.54 -30.66 -7.21
CA HIS A 596 -19.75 -31.99 -7.78
C HIS A 596 -18.78 -32.27 -8.95
N THR A 597 -17.74 -33.03 -8.67
CA THR A 597 -16.82 -33.59 -9.67
C THR A 597 -17.21 -35.04 -9.99
N PRO A 598 -17.42 -35.43 -11.27
CA PRO A 598 -17.78 -36.80 -11.65
C PRO A 598 -16.78 -37.85 -11.14
N GLU A 599 -17.28 -38.95 -10.57
CA GLU A 599 -16.43 -40.02 -10.01
C GLU A 599 -15.46 -40.63 -11.04
N ASN A 600 -15.91 -40.70 -12.31
CA ASN A 600 -15.15 -41.23 -13.44
C ASN A 600 -14.24 -40.19 -14.12
N ILE A 601 -14.12 -38.96 -13.63
CA ILE A 601 -13.40 -37.88 -14.34
C ILE A 601 -11.92 -38.22 -14.65
N LYS A 602 -11.30 -39.06 -13.82
CA LYS A 602 -9.92 -39.57 -14.04
C LYS A 602 -9.77 -40.50 -15.25
N THR A 603 -10.88 -40.90 -15.85
CA THR A 603 -10.97 -41.79 -17.02
C THR A 603 -11.68 -41.16 -18.22
N MET A 604 -12.18 -39.93 -18.08
CA MET A 604 -12.80 -39.17 -19.17
C MET A 604 -11.72 -38.61 -20.12
N SER A 605 -12.06 -38.44 -21.40
CA SER A 605 -11.23 -37.72 -22.36
C SER A 605 -11.21 -36.22 -22.06
N TYR A 606 -10.22 -35.50 -22.61
CA TYR A 606 -10.17 -34.03 -22.48
C TYR A 606 -11.43 -33.36 -23.05
N GLU A 607 -11.96 -33.91 -24.15
CA GLU A 607 -13.15 -33.43 -24.86
C GLU A 607 -14.43 -33.71 -24.05
N GLU A 608 -14.50 -34.85 -23.34
CA GLU A 608 -15.58 -35.15 -22.41
C GLU A 608 -15.55 -34.23 -21.17
N ILE A 609 -14.36 -33.95 -20.63
CA ILE A 609 -14.14 -33.01 -19.51
C ILE A 609 -14.52 -31.58 -19.93
N LEU A 610 -14.08 -31.15 -21.11
CA LEU A 610 -14.43 -29.86 -21.72
C LEU A 610 -15.95 -29.72 -21.86
N LYS A 611 -16.62 -30.70 -22.45
CA LYS A 611 -18.07 -30.70 -22.64
C LYS A 611 -18.82 -30.66 -21.30
N TRP A 612 -18.44 -31.49 -20.33
CA TRP A 612 -19.00 -31.46 -18.98
C TRP A 612 -18.85 -30.07 -18.34
N ARG A 613 -17.67 -29.46 -18.44
CA ARG A 613 -17.40 -28.15 -17.84
C ARG A 613 -18.18 -27.01 -18.51
N LEU A 614 -18.38 -27.07 -19.82
CA LEU A 614 -19.25 -26.13 -20.55
C LEU A 614 -20.70 -26.25 -20.07
N THR A 615 -21.27 -27.46 -20.09
CA THR A 615 -22.65 -27.70 -19.63
C THR A 615 -22.86 -27.31 -18.17
N LEU A 616 -21.83 -27.39 -17.32
CA LEU A 616 -21.87 -26.90 -15.95
C LEU A 616 -22.04 -25.36 -15.89
N PHE A 617 -21.25 -24.61 -16.65
CA PHE A 617 -21.36 -23.14 -16.72
C PHE A 617 -22.67 -22.69 -17.37
N GLU A 618 -23.11 -23.34 -18.45
CA GLU A 618 -24.42 -23.10 -19.08
C GLU A 618 -25.58 -23.29 -18.08
N SER A 619 -25.56 -24.39 -17.33
CA SER A 619 -26.55 -24.72 -16.30
C SER A 619 -26.56 -23.69 -15.17
N ALA A 620 -25.38 -23.29 -14.69
CA ALA A 620 -25.21 -22.28 -13.66
C ALA A 620 -25.72 -20.90 -14.12
N GLN A 621 -25.44 -20.53 -15.38
CA GLN A 621 -25.92 -19.29 -15.99
C GLN A 621 -27.45 -19.29 -16.12
N GLY A 622 -28.04 -20.37 -16.63
CA GLY A 622 -29.49 -20.52 -16.76
C GLY A 622 -30.22 -20.37 -15.43
N LEU A 623 -29.68 -20.99 -14.36
CA LEU A 623 -30.20 -20.82 -13.00
C LEU A 623 -30.19 -19.34 -12.57
N PHE A 624 -29.09 -18.61 -12.75
CA PHE A 624 -29.03 -17.18 -12.41
C PHE A 624 -30.02 -16.32 -13.23
N GLN A 625 -30.25 -16.66 -14.50
CA GLN A 625 -31.24 -15.98 -15.35
C GLN A 625 -32.66 -16.16 -14.79
N GLU A 626 -33.10 -17.40 -14.54
CA GLU A 626 -34.41 -17.68 -13.95
C GLU A 626 -34.60 -17.02 -12.57
N MET A 627 -33.57 -17.06 -11.72
CA MET A 627 -33.62 -16.37 -10.42
C MET A 627 -33.75 -14.84 -10.60
N GLY A 628 -33.15 -14.27 -11.64
CA GLY A 628 -33.26 -12.84 -11.98
C GLY A 628 -34.66 -12.44 -12.42
N GLU A 629 -35.33 -13.26 -13.23
CA GLU A 629 -36.74 -13.08 -13.57
C GLU A 629 -37.63 -13.19 -12.33
N TYR A 630 -37.40 -14.19 -11.49
CA TYR A 630 -38.17 -14.35 -10.25
C TYR A 630 -38.03 -13.15 -9.30
N VAL A 631 -36.82 -12.59 -9.17
CA VAL A 631 -36.57 -11.39 -8.35
C VAL A 631 -37.28 -10.16 -8.90
N SER A 632 -37.40 -10.01 -10.22
CA SER A 632 -38.10 -8.85 -10.83
C SER A 632 -39.63 -8.93 -10.72
N ILE A 633 -40.21 -10.13 -10.75
CA ILE A 633 -41.67 -10.38 -10.63
C ILE A 633 -42.21 -10.15 -9.21
N LEU A 634 -41.33 -10.19 -8.19
CA LEU A 634 -41.72 -10.23 -6.78
C LEU A 634 -42.35 -8.97 -6.10
N PRO A 635 -42.33 -7.73 -6.63
CA PRO A 635 -42.90 -6.57 -5.93
C PRO A 635 -44.41 -6.64 -5.59
N ALA A 636 -45.19 -7.48 -6.27
CA ALA A 636 -46.67 -7.52 -6.19
C ALA A 636 -47.26 -8.81 -5.59
N GLY A 637 -46.46 -9.72 -5.05
CA GLY A 637 -46.88 -11.08 -4.67
C GLY A 637 -47.30 -11.27 -3.20
N SER A 638 -48.45 -11.91 -2.96
CA SER A 638 -48.83 -12.35 -1.60
C SER A 638 -47.91 -13.47 -1.09
N ARG A 639 -47.72 -13.56 0.25
CA ARG A 639 -46.76 -14.47 0.91
C ARG A 639 -46.89 -15.95 0.47
N ARG A 640 -48.09 -16.42 0.09
CA ARG A 640 -48.30 -17.77 -0.46
C ARG A 640 -47.76 -17.95 -1.89
N LYS A 641 -47.89 -16.94 -2.77
CA LYS A 641 -47.28 -16.97 -4.12
C LYS A 641 -45.76 -17.08 -4.01
N VAL A 642 -45.14 -16.28 -3.13
CA VAL A 642 -43.69 -16.28 -2.86
C VAL A 642 -43.19 -17.65 -2.37
N VAL A 643 -43.91 -18.30 -1.46
CA VAL A 643 -43.51 -19.64 -0.96
C VAL A 643 -43.66 -20.72 -2.02
N LYS A 644 -44.74 -20.71 -2.83
CA LYS A 644 -44.90 -21.71 -3.92
C LYS A 644 -43.80 -21.55 -4.99
N ALA A 645 -43.53 -20.31 -5.42
CA ALA A 645 -42.53 -20.06 -6.45
C ALA A 645 -41.09 -20.31 -5.95
N HIS A 646 -40.79 -20.00 -4.69
CA HIS A 646 -39.50 -20.39 -4.09
C HIS A 646 -39.30 -21.91 -4.07
N ARG A 647 -40.34 -22.70 -3.71
CA ARG A 647 -40.25 -24.16 -3.80
C ARG A 647 -40.01 -24.61 -5.24
N GLY A 648 -40.79 -24.12 -6.21
CA GLY A 648 -40.61 -24.45 -7.62
C GLY A 648 -39.25 -24.05 -8.22
N ILE A 649 -38.49 -23.17 -7.56
CA ILE A 649 -37.09 -22.91 -7.88
C ILE A 649 -36.17 -23.97 -7.25
N MET A 650 -36.35 -24.31 -5.96
CA MET A 650 -35.59 -25.41 -5.34
C MET A 650 -35.80 -26.72 -6.11
N ASP A 651 -37.04 -27.06 -6.44
CA ASP A 651 -37.41 -28.26 -7.23
C ASP A 651 -36.69 -28.28 -8.61
N LYS A 652 -36.39 -27.11 -9.19
CA LYS A 652 -35.59 -26.97 -10.42
C LYS A 652 -34.08 -27.06 -10.17
N CYS A 653 -33.58 -26.47 -9.09
CA CYS A 653 -32.17 -26.53 -8.73
C CYS A 653 -31.73 -27.97 -8.48
N ASP A 654 -32.54 -28.74 -7.74
CA ASP A 654 -32.30 -30.16 -7.49
C ASP A 654 -32.24 -30.95 -8.82
N GLU A 655 -33.11 -30.63 -9.79
CA GLU A 655 -33.10 -31.24 -11.13
C GLU A 655 -31.89 -30.82 -11.97
N VAL A 656 -31.47 -29.55 -11.94
CA VAL A 656 -30.26 -29.07 -12.64
C VAL A 656 -29.01 -29.73 -12.07
N ILE A 657 -28.90 -29.83 -10.74
CA ILE A 657 -27.82 -30.54 -10.05
C ILE A 657 -27.83 -32.03 -10.46
N ARG A 658 -29.00 -32.67 -10.48
CA ARG A 658 -29.16 -34.07 -10.92
C ARG A 658 -28.75 -34.28 -12.38
N VAL A 659 -29.07 -33.36 -13.29
CA VAL A 659 -28.64 -33.43 -14.69
C VAL A 659 -27.12 -33.28 -14.81
N ALA A 660 -26.52 -32.31 -14.10
CA ALA A 660 -25.06 -32.10 -14.06
C ALA A 660 -24.28 -33.29 -13.46
N GLN A 661 -24.91 -34.06 -12.56
CA GLN A 661 -24.37 -35.29 -11.98
C GLN A 661 -24.43 -36.51 -12.92
N CYS A 662 -25.39 -36.57 -13.87
CA CYS A 662 -25.77 -37.86 -14.46
C CYS A 662 -25.00 -38.31 -15.73
N THR A 663 -24.70 -37.45 -16.71
CA THR A 663 -24.08 -37.92 -17.97
C THR A 663 -23.45 -36.82 -18.85
N PRO A 664 -22.29 -37.08 -19.50
CA PRO A 664 -21.82 -36.31 -20.66
C PRO A 664 -22.56 -36.64 -21.99
N ALA A 665 -23.41 -37.67 -22.01
CA ALA A 665 -24.03 -38.22 -23.21
C ALA A 665 -25.39 -37.56 -23.55
N GLU A 666 -25.50 -37.06 -24.78
CA GLU A 666 -26.73 -36.83 -25.58
C GLU A 666 -27.92 -36.02 -25.02
N SER A 667 -27.81 -35.34 -23.87
CA SER A 667 -28.74 -34.25 -23.52
C SER A 667 -28.34 -32.94 -24.20
N SER A 668 -28.93 -32.62 -25.37
CA SER A 668 -28.81 -31.27 -25.93
C SER A 668 -29.68 -30.29 -25.13
N ALA A 669 -29.16 -29.09 -24.87
CA ALA A 669 -29.87 -28.07 -24.09
C ALA A 669 -31.26 -27.72 -24.68
N ALA A 670 -31.46 -27.86 -25.99
CA ALA A 670 -32.74 -27.67 -26.66
C ALA A 670 -33.89 -28.54 -26.09
N ASN A 671 -33.61 -29.77 -25.66
CA ASN A 671 -34.59 -30.63 -25.00
C ASN A 671 -34.92 -30.17 -23.56
N ILE A 672 -33.98 -29.46 -22.92
CA ILE A 672 -34.13 -28.83 -21.60
C ILE A 672 -34.78 -27.43 -21.72
N PHE A 673 -35.09 -26.94 -22.93
CA PHE A 673 -35.88 -25.72 -23.13
C PHE A 673 -37.28 -25.98 -23.71
N SER A 674 -37.46 -26.97 -24.59
CA SER A 674 -38.75 -27.25 -25.24
C SER A 674 -39.85 -27.70 -24.26
N PHE A 675 -39.50 -28.56 -23.30
CA PHE A 675 -40.43 -29.00 -22.24
C PHE A 675 -40.81 -27.84 -21.29
N PHE A 676 -39.87 -26.92 -21.07
CA PHE A 676 -39.94 -25.87 -20.05
C PHE A 676 -40.80 -24.67 -20.49
N ALA A 677 -40.77 -24.34 -21.79
CA ALA A 677 -41.69 -23.37 -22.39
C ALA A 677 -43.17 -23.77 -22.16
N SER A 678 -43.51 -25.06 -22.27
CA SER A 678 -44.88 -25.54 -22.07
C SER A 678 -45.39 -25.26 -20.64
N GLY A 679 -44.56 -25.50 -19.62
CA GLY A 679 -44.91 -25.28 -18.21
C GLY A 679 -45.09 -23.80 -17.87
N LEU A 680 -44.31 -22.90 -18.50
CA LEU A 680 -44.48 -21.46 -18.32
C LEU A 680 -45.74 -20.94 -19.01
N CYS A 681 -46.04 -21.41 -20.22
CA CYS A 681 -47.29 -21.10 -20.93
C CYS A 681 -48.51 -21.53 -20.12
N SER A 682 -48.59 -22.78 -19.67
CA SER A 682 -49.73 -23.25 -18.86
C SER A 682 -49.86 -22.54 -17.51
N ALA A 683 -48.76 -22.04 -16.92
CA ALA A 683 -48.81 -21.21 -15.72
C ALA A 683 -49.39 -19.81 -15.98
N LEU A 684 -49.10 -19.21 -17.14
CA LEU A 684 -49.62 -17.91 -17.57
C LEU A 684 -51.09 -18.02 -18.03
N GLU A 685 -51.47 -19.09 -18.72
CA GLU A 685 -52.86 -19.39 -19.10
C GLU A 685 -53.72 -19.58 -17.85
N ALA A 686 -53.26 -20.38 -16.87
CA ALA A 686 -53.95 -20.56 -15.59
C ALA A 686 -53.94 -19.32 -14.66
N GLN A 687 -53.22 -18.26 -15.02
CA GLN A 687 -53.36 -16.93 -14.44
C GLN A 687 -54.41 -16.11 -15.20
N LYS A 688 -54.36 -16.09 -16.55
CA LYS A 688 -55.32 -15.40 -17.40
C LYS A 688 -56.76 -15.85 -17.15
N GLU A 689 -57.00 -17.16 -17.05
CA GLU A 689 -58.31 -17.72 -16.67
C GLU A 689 -58.85 -17.22 -15.32
N LYS A 690 -57.95 -16.88 -14.37
CA LYS A 690 -58.35 -16.38 -13.05
C LYS A 690 -58.62 -14.87 -13.07
N GLU A 691 -57.91 -14.12 -13.90
CA GLU A 691 -58.18 -12.70 -14.11
C GLU A 691 -59.53 -12.52 -14.84
N ASP A 692 -59.79 -13.32 -15.87
CA ASP A 692 -61.09 -13.50 -16.53
C ASP A 692 -62.24 -13.82 -15.55
N GLN A 693 -62.01 -14.72 -14.58
CA GLN A 693 -63.01 -15.09 -13.57
C GLN A 693 -63.26 -13.98 -12.54
N VAL A 694 -62.22 -13.22 -12.16
CA VAL A 694 -62.35 -12.08 -11.24
C VAL A 694 -63.11 -10.93 -11.91
N GLU A 695 -62.84 -10.64 -13.18
CA GLU A 695 -63.55 -9.60 -13.93
C GLU A 695 -65.04 -9.94 -14.12
N LYS A 696 -65.36 -11.20 -14.48
CA LYS A 696 -66.75 -11.70 -14.55
C LYS A 696 -67.45 -11.63 -13.17
N GLY A 697 -66.72 -11.87 -12.08
CA GLY A 697 -67.21 -11.68 -10.72
C GLY A 697 -67.53 -10.21 -10.37
N ALA A 698 -66.65 -9.28 -10.74
CA ALA A 698 -66.83 -7.85 -10.50
C ALA A 698 -68.04 -7.27 -11.27
N ILE A 699 -68.22 -7.68 -12.53
CA ILE A 699 -69.38 -7.31 -13.35
C ILE A 699 -70.69 -7.80 -12.68
N SER A 700 -70.69 -9.02 -12.15
CA SER A 700 -71.85 -9.58 -11.45
C SER A 700 -72.19 -8.88 -10.12
N GLN A 701 -71.23 -8.22 -9.46
CA GLN A 701 -71.48 -7.46 -8.23
C GLN A 701 -72.00 -6.05 -8.52
N ASN A 702 -71.47 -5.37 -9.54
CA ASN A 702 -71.94 -4.03 -9.92
C ASN A 702 -73.39 -4.02 -10.41
N LEU A 703 -73.87 -5.11 -11.03
CA LEU A 703 -75.28 -5.26 -11.41
C LEU A 703 -76.26 -5.32 -10.23
N TYR A 704 -75.81 -5.73 -9.04
CA TYR A 704 -76.64 -5.74 -7.82
C TYR A 704 -76.70 -4.38 -7.11
N ALA A 705 -75.75 -3.48 -7.38
CA ALA A 705 -75.67 -2.17 -6.70
C ALA A 705 -76.60 -1.09 -7.30
N PHE A 706 -77.15 -1.30 -8.50
CA PHE A 706 -77.91 -0.27 -9.24
C PHE A 706 -79.41 -0.16 -8.88
N HIS A 707 -79.89 -0.94 -7.91
CA HIS A 707 -81.30 -0.95 -7.48
C HIS A 707 -81.51 -0.67 -5.98
N SER A 708 -80.87 0.36 -5.44
CA SER A 708 -81.24 0.89 -4.12
C SER A 708 -81.01 2.40 -3.94
N ASN A 709 -82.08 3.07 -3.51
CA ASN A 709 -82.16 4.38 -2.84
C ASN A 709 -81.99 5.67 -3.66
N SER A 710 -83.03 6.49 -3.58
CA SER A 710 -83.13 7.88 -4.06
C SER A 710 -83.44 8.82 -2.88
N LEU A 711 -83.35 10.14 -3.13
CA LEU A 711 -83.97 11.30 -2.42
C LEU A 711 -83.16 12.07 -1.35
N SER A 712 -83.37 13.40 -1.38
CA SER A 712 -83.02 14.48 -0.42
C SER A 712 -81.52 14.69 -0.09
N SER A 713 -80.87 15.85 -0.32
CA SER A 713 -81.17 17.28 0.00
C SER A 713 -80.99 17.62 1.50
N SER A 714 -80.40 18.75 1.92
CA SER A 714 -79.80 19.91 1.22
C SER A 714 -78.75 20.62 2.11
N ASP A 715 -78.01 21.58 1.53
CA ASP A 715 -77.25 22.67 2.21
C ASP A 715 -76.09 22.25 3.16
N GLY A 716 -75.11 23.09 3.53
CA GLY A 716 -74.80 24.49 3.17
C GLY A 716 -73.34 24.84 3.53
N GLU A 717 -72.93 26.09 3.27
CA GLU A 717 -71.54 26.58 3.41
C GLU A 717 -71.03 26.62 4.88
N ASP A 718 -69.73 26.41 5.13
CA ASP A 718 -68.76 27.50 5.42
C ASP A 718 -67.30 27.00 5.67
N SER A 719 -66.35 27.94 5.85
CA SER A 719 -64.92 27.75 6.24
C SER A 719 -64.62 28.44 7.61
N PRO A 720 -63.39 28.43 8.21
CA PRO A 720 -62.10 27.83 7.82
C PRO A 720 -61.31 27.10 8.96
N SER A 721 -60.08 26.69 8.65
CA SER A 721 -58.87 26.46 9.49
C SER A 721 -58.79 27.25 10.83
N PRO A 722 -58.08 26.78 11.90
CA PRO A 722 -56.65 26.43 11.83
C PRO A 722 -56.04 25.42 12.84
N SER A 723 -54.72 25.20 12.66
CA SER A 723 -53.75 24.48 13.53
C SER A 723 -53.88 22.94 13.61
N GLY A 724 -52.80 22.15 13.74
CA GLY A 724 -51.37 22.47 13.59
C GLY A 724 -50.49 21.87 14.69
N ARG A 725 -49.60 20.92 14.34
CA ARG A 725 -48.39 20.57 15.11
C ARG A 725 -47.41 19.70 14.29
N GLU A 726 -46.13 19.97 14.46
CA GLU A 726 -45.04 19.10 14.01
C GLU A 726 -44.92 17.86 14.90
N ILE A 727 -44.51 16.72 14.34
CA ILE A 727 -43.56 15.81 15.01
C ILE A 727 -42.52 15.36 13.97
N VAL A 728 -41.25 15.36 14.37
CA VAL A 728 -40.08 14.99 13.56
C VAL A 728 -39.58 13.61 13.97
N LYS A 729 -38.83 12.94 13.08
CA LYS A 729 -38.02 11.71 13.24
C LYS A 729 -38.73 10.43 12.75
N ARG A 730 -37.99 9.42 12.24
CA ARG A 730 -36.52 9.27 12.16
C ARG A 730 -36.06 8.58 10.88
#